data_AF-A0A6P0GL22-F1
#
_entry.id   AF-A0A6P0GL22-F1
#
_cell.length_a   1.000
_cell.length_b   1.000
_cell.length_c   1.000
_cell.angle_alpha   90.00
_cell.angle_beta   90.00
_cell.angle_gamma   90.00
#
_symmetry.space_group_name_H-M   'P 1'
#
loop_
_entity.id
_entity.type
_entity.pdbx_description
1 polymer ?
#
loop_
_entity_poly.entity_id
_entity_poly.type
_entity_poly.pdbx_seq_one_letter_code
_entity_poly.pdbx_strand_id
1 'polypeptide(L)'
;MTTGSPTRAHRPAAINVQPHPRLLSVLGDIEFAPWQCIAELVDNAFDEFLRHDGHEETPTVVVSLPGRNSTPRDGEVWVKDNGPGMTLETLNNALRAGWTSNDRYGRLGLFGVGFNIATARLGHVAVVRTARVGDPDWTVVTVDLRAMVAGGHFDLPVTTEAKTSPEEHGTQIVIRQLKPEHHDTLSRQQPKIKQALGDVYSYLLADRGFRLIVDREAVKPRRACVWSPERSVTRNGQKIPAVIHVDHTLSPRHACLDCGLWQDVDDHVCEDCGSGRLEIRERRIWGWVGIQRYLSTSDYGIDFLRNGRKILVRDDSLFRWDDPNEPSGRGEPEYPMEVPAGAGRIVGEIHIDHVRVNYQKNAFEYETPDWKRVVRALRGEGPLLPKRARALGYPENASPLALLVAGYRRNVPGLNYLIPGDGKVALHQRAREWAELFRKGDPEYQSDEQWYLAAQQHDNPTPVPSVPAPAAGDILAAKGLLDPGPNAEQLPMDAPTIARESEDDRRQRWRSRGHRLPDLEGRYGLPGHGAAMQVTAWLVHGEPVTRGDDTERVPVYVAAGKGSSVEVFIDGDHPVFTDFAVDTRDLVVLELAEYLRVRDRSDRALSAVFYDLKNKCLPDHKIAGPFLKEAAERILTHIREALQPVIAGNSSGYWSLVPAEDQAAAEQTFALEGGYANWEDMLAGGEWIDFVPALALVRLVTARPEAFLDGRIFRSAYNSLSDLVARKVSMERLVDLLGDVAILADRPARRGPEELQRGRLSCFLLEQELADPEGKPA
;
A
#
# COMPACT_ATOMS: atom_id res chain seq x y z
N MET A 1 -27.87 -55.88 -46.00
CA MET A 1 -27.45 -54.48 -45.89
C MET A 1 -28.68 -53.67 -45.53
N THR A 2 -28.64 -52.93 -44.43
CA THR A 2 -29.72 -52.04 -43.99
C THR A 2 -29.08 -50.79 -43.41
N THR A 3 -29.38 -49.63 -44.02
CA THR A 3 -28.70 -48.36 -43.74
C THR A 3 -29.22 -47.74 -42.46
N GLY A 4 -28.35 -47.54 -41.46
CA GLY A 4 -28.66 -46.71 -40.29
C GLY A 4 -28.86 -45.26 -40.73
N SER A 5 -30.01 -44.68 -40.39
CA SER A 5 -30.30 -43.27 -40.67
C SER A 5 -29.52 -42.37 -39.70
N PRO A 6 -28.86 -41.28 -40.16
CA PRO A 6 -28.08 -40.43 -39.28
C PRO A 6 -28.96 -39.69 -38.28
N THR A 7 -28.68 -39.85 -36.99
CA THR A 7 -29.35 -39.12 -35.91
C THR A 7 -29.15 -37.62 -36.08
N ARG A 8 -30.23 -36.92 -36.41
CA ARG A 8 -30.26 -35.47 -36.68
C ARG A 8 -29.89 -34.71 -35.40
N ALA A 9 -28.65 -34.26 -35.30
CA ALA A 9 -28.11 -33.59 -34.12
C ALA A 9 -29.03 -32.45 -33.64
N HIS A 10 -29.38 -32.48 -32.35
CA HIS A 10 -30.31 -31.54 -31.76
C HIS A 10 -29.64 -30.16 -31.67
N ARG A 11 -30.18 -29.16 -32.38
CA ARG A 11 -29.67 -27.78 -32.28
C ARG A 11 -30.09 -27.20 -30.93
N PRO A 12 -29.19 -26.61 -30.14
CA PRO A 12 -29.56 -25.98 -28.88
C PRO A 12 -30.45 -24.76 -29.14
N ALA A 13 -31.42 -24.52 -28.26
CA ALA A 13 -32.41 -23.44 -28.41
C ALA A 13 -31.82 -22.03 -28.18
N ALA A 14 -30.67 -21.95 -27.50
CA ALA A 14 -29.89 -20.74 -27.29
C ALA A 14 -28.39 -21.08 -27.30
N ILE A 15 -27.54 -20.06 -27.50
CA ILE A 15 -26.09 -20.15 -27.39
C ILE A 15 -25.67 -19.30 -26.19
N ASN A 16 -24.91 -19.87 -25.25
CA ASN A 16 -24.31 -19.10 -24.18
C ASN A 16 -23.13 -18.28 -24.74
N VAL A 17 -23.16 -16.96 -24.50
CA VAL A 17 -22.14 -16.00 -24.94
C VAL A 17 -21.54 -15.23 -23.75
N GLN A 18 -21.59 -15.80 -22.55
CA GLN A 18 -20.82 -15.31 -21.39
C GLN A 18 -19.34 -15.16 -21.78
N PRO A 19 -18.68 -14.04 -21.40
CA PRO A 19 -17.28 -13.82 -21.74
C PRO A 19 -16.36 -14.82 -21.03
N HIS A 20 -15.16 -15.03 -21.55
CA HIS A 20 -14.11 -15.74 -20.82
C HIS A 20 -13.46 -14.78 -19.80
N PRO A 21 -13.01 -15.23 -18.60
CA PRO A 21 -12.35 -14.37 -17.61
C PRO A 21 -11.12 -13.60 -18.11
N ARG A 22 -10.50 -14.08 -19.20
CA ARG A 22 -9.44 -13.38 -19.95
C ARG A 22 -9.84 -11.97 -20.41
N LEU A 23 -11.15 -11.66 -20.49
CA LEU A 23 -11.64 -10.30 -20.71
C LEU A 23 -11.13 -9.31 -19.65
N LEU A 24 -11.02 -9.72 -18.38
CA LEU A 24 -10.47 -8.86 -17.32
C LEU A 24 -8.98 -8.55 -17.56
N SER A 25 -8.22 -9.51 -18.09
CA SER A 25 -6.83 -9.28 -18.50
C SER A 25 -6.75 -8.20 -19.60
N VAL A 26 -7.66 -8.25 -20.58
CA VAL A 26 -7.74 -7.27 -21.68
C VAL A 26 -8.22 -5.89 -21.19
N LEU A 27 -9.08 -5.81 -20.17
CA LEU A 27 -9.38 -4.54 -19.50
C LEU A 27 -8.12 -3.94 -18.84
N GLY A 28 -7.20 -4.79 -18.36
CA GLY A 28 -5.88 -4.42 -17.85
C GLY A 28 -4.85 -3.99 -18.92
N ASP A 29 -5.19 -4.05 -20.21
CA ASP A 29 -4.37 -3.53 -21.32
C ASP A 29 -4.78 -2.11 -21.74
N ILE A 30 -5.92 -1.61 -21.25
CA ILE A 30 -6.41 -0.25 -21.50
C ILE A 30 -5.42 0.79 -20.93
N GLU A 31 -5.14 1.83 -21.70
CA GLU A 31 -4.14 2.86 -21.40
C GLU A 31 -4.57 3.83 -20.27
N PHE A 32 -4.64 3.32 -19.04
CA PHE A 32 -4.66 4.12 -17.82
C PHE A 32 -3.24 4.26 -17.28
N ALA A 33 -2.84 5.46 -16.90
CA ALA A 33 -1.66 5.71 -16.09
C ALA A 33 -1.89 5.20 -14.63
N PRO A 34 -0.83 4.86 -13.87
CA PRO A 34 -1.01 4.35 -12.50
C PRO A 34 -1.75 5.30 -11.57
N TRP A 35 -1.59 6.62 -11.72
CA TRP A 35 -2.36 7.61 -10.96
C TRP A 35 -3.86 7.60 -11.31
N GLN A 36 -4.22 7.32 -12.57
CA GLN A 36 -5.63 7.19 -12.97
C GLN A 36 -6.25 5.91 -12.40
N CYS A 37 -5.47 4.83 -12.29
CA CYS A 37 -5.93 3.60 -11.64
C CYS A 37 -6.24 3.84 -10.15
N ILE A 38 -5.39 4.59 -9.46
CA ILE A 38 -5.65 5.03 -8.07
C ILE A 38 -6.89 5.94 -8.03
N ALA A 39 -7.01 6.90 -8.97
CA ALA A 39 -8.16 7.78 -9.08
C ALA A 39 -9.49 7.02 -9.31
N GLU A 40 -9.51 5.94 -10.09
CA GLU A 40 -10.72 5.09 -10.24
C GLU A 40 -11.16 4.41 -8.92
N LEU A 41 -10.24 4.20 -7.97
CA LEU A 41 -10.57 3.66 -6.65
C LEU A 41 -11.01 4.77 -5.68
N VAL A 42 -10.30 5.90 -5.68
CA VAL A 42 -10.67 7.11 -4.91
C VAL A 42 -12.04 7.65 -5.34
N ASP A 43 -12.34 7.63 -6.64
CA ASP A 43 -13.63 8.03 -7.22
C ASP A 43 -14.81 7.27 -6.60
N ASN A 44 -14.65 5.97 -6.29
CA ASN A 44 -15.73 5.15 -5.72
C ASN A 44 -16.02 5.53 -4.26
N ALA A 45 -14.97 5.83 -3.48
CA ALA A 45 -15.12 6.26 -2.09
C ALA A 45 -15.68 7.69 -2.01
N PHE A 46 -15.16 8.61 -2.82
CA PHE A 46 -15.69 9.98 -2.92
C PHE A 46 -17.14 10.01 -3.44
N ASP A 47 -17.52 9.07 -4.32
CA ASP A 47 -18.92 8.89 -4.73
C ASP A 47 -19.85 8.50 -3.58
N GLU A 48 -19.37 7.71 -2.62
CA GLU A 48 -20.15 7.30 -1.46
C GLU A 48 -20.21 8.42 -0.40
N PHE A 49 -19.13 9.19 -0.27
CA PHE A 49 -19.07 10.40 0.55
C PHE A 49 -19.99 11.52 0.02
N LEU A 50 -20.21 11.61 -1.30
CA LEU A 50 -21.13 12.58 -1.92
C LEU A 50 -22.62 12.19 -1.83
N ARG A 51 -22.94 10.94 -1.46
CA ARG A 51 -24.34 10.48 -1.23
C ARG A 51 -24.85 10.77 0.17
N HIS A 52 -23.92 10.91 1.12
CA HIS A 52 -24.22 11.10 2.53
C HIS A 52 -23.69 12.47 2.94
N ASP A 53 -24.57 13.45 3.19
CA ASP A 53 -24.17 14.69 3.87
C ASP A 53 -24.26 14.48 5.39
N GLY A 54 -23.34 15.08 6.16
CA GLY A 54 -23.36 15.02 7.62
C GLY A 54 -22.66 13.81 8.26
N HIS A 55 -21.53 13.37 7.71
CA HIS A 55 -20.66 12.34 8.31
C HIS A 55 -20.22 12.72 9.74
N GLU A 56 -20.13 11.73 10.64
CA GLU A 56 -19.62 11.92 12.00
C GLU A 56 -18.09 12.09 12.04
N GLU A 57 -17.37 11.35 11.17
CA GLU A 57 -15.94 11.54 10.91
C GLU A 57 -15.70 12.40 9.66
N THR A 58 -14.50 12.98 9.55
CA THR A 58 -14.04 13.57 8.29
C THR A 58 -13.94 12.50 7.19
N PRO A 59 -14.62 12.63 6.04
CA PRO A 59 -14.57 11.63 4.98
C PRO A 59 -13.15 11.52 4.42
N THR A 60 -12.52 10.35 4.61
CA THR A 60 -11.09 10.15 4.43
C THR A 60 -10.80 8.92 3.58
N VAL A 61 -10.02 9.10 2.52
CA VAL A 61 -9.38 8.02 1.78
C VAL A 61 -7.89 8.00 2.10
N VAL A 62 -7.36 6.82 2.43
CA VAL A 62 -5.94 6.56 2.68
C VAL A 62 -5.42 5.65 1.59
N VAL A 63 -4.43 6.12 0.85
CA VAL A 63 -3.66 5.36 -0.13
C VAL A 63 -2.27 5.08 0.44
N SER A 64 -1.77 3.87 0.26
CA SER A 64 -0.39 3.53 0.58
C SER A 64 0.26 2.82 -0.62
N LEU A 65 1.40 3.34 -1.06
CA LEU A 65 2.09 2.93 -2.28
C LEU A 65 3.26 1.98 -1.96
N PRO A 66 3.81 1.27 -2.98
CA PRO A 66 4.92 0.36 -2.76
C PRO A 66 6.16 1.09 -2.29
N GLY A 67 6.93 0.49 -1.37
CA GLY A 67 8.19 1.08 -0.92
C GLY A 67 9.21 1.24 -2.06
N ARG A 68 10.07 2.26 -1.98
CA ARG A 68 10.98 2.68 -3.08
C ARG A 68 11.93 1.58 -3.57
N ASN A 69 12.24 0.63 -2.68
CA ASN A 69 13.16 -0.50 -2.93
C ASN A 69 12.44 -1.85 -3.06
N SER A 70 11.10 -1.88 -3.00
CA SER A 70 10.30 -3.10 -3.18
C SER A 70 10.48 -3.71 -4.57
N THR A 71 10.21 -5.01 -4.73
CA THR A 71 10.07 -5.63 -6.06
C THR A 71 8.60 -5.59 -6.52
N PRO A 72 8.30 -5.83 -7.82
CA PRO A 72 6.90 -5.99 -8.27
C PRO A 72 6.15 -7.16 -7.62
N ARG A 73 6.84 -8.15 -7.03
CA ARG A 73 6.22 -9.28 -6.31
C ARG A 73 5.72 -8.87 -4.93
N ASP A 74 6.54 -8.10 -4.22
CA ASP A 74 6.42 -7.84 -2.78
C ASP A 74 5.81 -6.45 -2.53
N GLY A 75 5.91 -5.55 -3.50
CA GLY A 75 5.20 -4.29 -3.53
C GLY A 75 3.68 -4.48 -3.65
N GLU A 76 2.93 -3.75 -2.82
CA GLU A 76 1.47 -3.70 -2.86
C GLU A 76 0.99 -2.25 -3.01
N VAL A 77 -0.24 -2.04 -3.52
CA VAL A 77 -0.96 -0.76 -3.47
C VAL A 77 -2.21 -0.95 -2.62
N TRP A 78 -2.34 -0.17 -1.56
CA TRP A 78 -3.50 -0.21 -0.66
C TRP A 78 -4.33 1.05 -0.85
N VAL A 79 -5.66 0.93 -0.89
CA VAL A 79 -6.62 2.04 -0.82
C VAL A 79 -7.67 1.68 0.22
N LYS A 80 -7.87 2.53 1.23
CA LYS A 80 -8.86 2.35 2.31
C LYS A 80 -9.71 3.61 2.46
N ASP A 81 -11.01 3.46 2.68
CA ASP A 81 -11.93 4.54 3.05
C ASP A 81 -12.59 4.28 4.41
N ASN A 82 -13.14 5.34 5.02
CA ASN A 82 -14.08 5.27 6.14
C ASN A 82 -15.54 5.48 5.67
N GLY A 83 -15.90 4.97 4.48
CA GLY A 83 -17.28 5.01 3.99
C GLY A 83 -18.22 4.08 4.77
N PRO A 84 -19.53 4.07 4.48
CA PRO A 84 -20.49 3.18 5.15
C PRO A 84 -20.25 1.68 4.92
N GLY A 85 -19.40 1.31 3.95
CA GLY A 85 -19.14 -0.08 3.56
C GLY A 85 -20.24 -0.70 2.69
N MET A 86 -20.05 -1.96 2.27
CA MET A 86 -20.94 -2.67 1.35
C MET A 86 -21.55 -3.93 1.96
N THR A 87 -22.74 -4.30 1.50
CA THR A 87 -23.27 -5.67 1.69
C THR A 87 -22.59 -6.64 0.72
N LEU A 88 -22.70 -7.95 0.97
CA LEU A 88 -22.23 -8.97 0.02
C LEU A 88 -22.87 -8.82 -1.38
N GLU A 89 -24.16 -8.46 -1.45
CA GLU A 89 -24.83 -8.19 -2.72
C GLU A 89 -24.20 -6.98 -3.44
N THR A 90 -24.04 -5.85 -2.73
CA THR A 90 -23.40 -4.65 -3.27
C THR A 90 -21.95 -4.91 -3.70
N LEU A 91 -21.20 -5.72 -2.95
CA LEU A 91 -19.82 -6.09 -3.27
C LEU A 91 -19.74 -6.97 -4.53
N ASN A 92 -20.51 -8.07 -4.60
CA ASN A 92 -20.60 -8.91 -5.79
C ASN A 92 -20.94 -8.09 -7.05
N ASN A 93 -21.86 -7.15 -6.88
CA ASN A 93 -22.29 -6.22 -7.91
C ASN A 93 -21.20 -5.20 -8.32
N ALA A 94 -20.43 -4.65 -7.36
CA ALA A 94 -19.32 -3.73 -7.64
C ALA A 94 -18.12 -4.42 -8.32
N LEU A 95 -17.87 -5.70 -8.01
CA LEU A 95 -16.84 -6.51 -8.66
C LEU A 95 -17.21 -6.91 -10.10
N ARG A 96 -18.50 -6.99 -10.42
CA ARG A 96 -18.99 -7.49 -11.72
C ARG A 96 -18.73 -6.51 -12.87
N ALA A 97 -17.74 -6.83 -13.70
CA ALA A 97 -17.37 -6.01 -14.85
C ALA A 97 -18.55 -5.69 -15.80
N GLY A 98 -18.73 -4.40 -16.09
CA GLY A 98 -19.80 -3.88 -16.95
C GLY A 98 -21.15 -3.72 -16.26
N TRP A 99 -21.26 -4.04 -14.96
CA TRP A 99 -22.46 -3.84 -14.16
C TRP A 99 -22.34 -2.60 -13.28
N THR A 100 -23.44 -1.86 -13.10
CA THR A 100 -23.44 -0.65 -12.27
C THR A 100 -24.81 -0.40 -11.62
N SER A 101 -24.84 -0.28 -10.30
CA SER A 101 -25.96 0.29 -9.52
C SER A 101 -25.87 1.81 -9.42
N ASN A 102 -24.76 2.40 -9.87
CA ASN A 102 -24.61 3.84 -9.94
C ASN A 102 -25.52 4.39 -11.04
N ASP A 103 -26.53 5.17 -10.65
CA ASP A 103 -27.25 6.04 -11.56
C ASP A 103 -26.25 6.95 -12.29
N ARG A 104 -26.50 7.22 -13.58
CA ARG A 104 -25.52 7.88 -14.46
C ARG A 104 -25.28 9.37 -14.14
N TYR A 105 -25.92 9.92 -13.11
CA TYR A 105 -25.90 11.33 -12.74
C TYR A 105 -25.68 11.53 -11.23
N GLY A 106 -24.91 12.56 -10.85
CA GLY A 106 -24.50 12.79 -9.46
C GLY A 106 -23.43 11.81 -8.95
N ARG A 107 -22.82 11.03 -9.85
CA ARG A 107 -21.82 10.00 -9.54
C ARG A 107 -20.65 10.07 -10.55
N LEU A 108 -19.43 9.89 -10.05
CA LEU A 108 -18.15 9.81 -10.75
C LEU A 108 -17.98 8.45 -11.43
N GLY A 109 -18.32 7.35 -10.74
CA GLY A 109 -18.25 5.99 -11.26
C GLY A 109 -19.44 5.67 -12.18
N LEU A 110 -19.27 5.86 -13.50
CA LEU A 110 -20.37 5.79 -14.48
C LEU A 110 -20.51 4.48 -15.27
N PHE A 111 -19.48 3.62 -15.29
CA PHE A 111 -19.31 2.62 -16.36
C PHE A 111 -19.25 1.15 -15.88
N GLY A 112 -19.25 0.88 -14.58
CA GLY A 112 -19.17 -0.50 -14.05
C GLY A 112 -17.86 -1.24 -14.35
N VAL A 113 -16.82 -0.55 -14.85
CA VAL A 113 -15.54 -1.14 -15.24
C VAL A 113 -14.32 -0.47 -14.59
N GLY A 114 -14.46 0.70 -13.97
CA GLY A 114 -13.33 1.47 -13.41
C GLY A 114 -12.49 0.68 -12.42
N PHE A 115 -13.12 0.04 -11.42
CA PHE A 115 -12.47 -0.89 -10.49
C PHE A 115 -11.74 -2.04 -11.22
N ASN A 116 -12.41 -2.70 -12.17
CA ASN A 116 -11.87 -3.85 -12.90
C ASN A 116 -10.68 -3.47 -13.80
N ILE A 117 -10.73 -2.30 -14.43
CA ILE A 117 -9.60 -1.73 -15.19
C ILE A 117 -8.46 -1.42 -14.23
N ALA A 118 -8.71 -0.67 -13.14
CA ALA A 118 -7.67 -0.26 -12.20
C ALA A 118 -6.93 -1.44 -11.55
N THR A 119 -7.66 -2.44 -11.04
CA THR A 119 -7.06 -3.62 -10.41
C THR A 119 -6.29 -4.46 -11.41
N ALA A 120 -6.89 -4.79 -12.57
CA ALA A 120 -6.25 -5.58 -13.61
C ALA A 120 -5.16 -4.84 -14.40
N ARG A 121 -5.12 -3.51 -14.33
CA ARG A 121 -4.00 -2.70 -14.86
C ARG A 121 -2.82 -2.81 -13.92
N LEU A 122 -3.00 -2.50 -12.64
CA LEU A 122 -1.90 -2.37 -11.67
C LEU A 122 -1.25 -3.71 -11.27
N GLY A 123 -2.02 -4.80 -11.13
CA GLY A 123 -1.49 -6.09 -10.65
C GLY A 123 -2.27 -7.32 -11.10
N HIS A 124 -1.88 -8.48 -10.60
CA HIS A 124 -2.52 -9.76 -10.91
C HIS A 124 -3.54 -10.21 -9.87
N VAL A 125 -3.42 -9.73 -8.62
CA VAL A 125 -4.31 -10.10 -7.52
C VAL A 125 -4.81 -8.84 -6.82
N ALA A 126 -6.12 -8.72 -6.65
CA ALA A 126 -6.74 -7.69 -5.83
C ALA A 126 -7.62 -8.32 -4.74
N VAL A 127 -7.41 -7.93 -3.49
CA VAL A 127 -8.23 -8.32 -2.35
C VAL A 127 -9.12 -7.14 -1.98
N VAL A 128 -10.43 -7.35 -1.91
CA VAL A 128 -11.40 -6.35 -1.46
C VAL A 128 -12.01 -6.80 -0.13
N ARG A 129 -11.95 -5.92 0.87
CA ARG A 129 -12.39 -6.14 2.25
C ARG A 129 -13.36 -5.01 2.61
N THR A 130 -14.58 -5.33 3.03
CA THR A 130 -15.63 -4.32 3.29
C THR A 130 -16.55 -4.73 4.43
N ALA A 131 -17.01 -3.76 5.22
CA ALA A 131 -17.95 -3.98 6.32
C ALA A 131 -18.72 -2.70 6.64
N ARG A 132 -19.95 -2.82 7.12
CA ARG A 132 -20.76 -1.70 7.61
C ARG A 132 -20.78 -1.68 9.14
N VAL A 133 -21.11 -0.55 9.74
CA VAL A 133 -21.27 -0.42 11.21
C VAL A 133 -22.22 -1.51 11.72
N GLY A 134 -21.82 -2.24 12.76
CA GLY A 134 -22.63 -3.29 13.39
C GLY A 134 -22.67 -4.64 12.67
N ASP A 135 -22.13 -4.77 11.45
CA ASP A 135 -21.78 -6.12 10.92
C ASP A 135 -20.74 -6.77 11.87
N PRO A 136 -20.79 -8.08 12.15
CA PRO A 136 -19.82 -8.74 13.05
C PRO A 136 -18.46 -9.00 12.39
N ASP A 137 -18.47 -9.22 11.08
CA ASP A 137 -17.32 -9.62 10.27
C ASP A 137 -17.10 -8.64 9.11
N TRP A 138 -15.85 -8.57 8.64
CA TRP A 138 -15.50 -8.06 7.33
C TRP A 138 -15.79 -9.12 6.26
N THR A 139 -16.47 -8.72 5.18
CA THR A 139 -16.59 -9.53 3.97
C THR A 139 -15.35 -9.33 3.10
N VAL A 140 -14.69 -10.42 2.72
CA VAL A 140 -13.44 -10.40 1.95
C VAL A 140 -13.60 -11.23 0.67
N VAL A 141 -13.14 -10.68 -0.45
CA VAL A 141 -13.13 -11.36 -1.76
C VAL A 141 -11.80 -11.15 -2.45
N THR A 142 -11.20 -12.24 -2.95
CA THR A 142 -9.92 -12.20 -3.68
C THR A 142 -10.14 -12.44 -5.18
N VAL A 143 -9.83 -11.41 -5.98
CA VAL A 143 -9.77 -11.46 -7.45
C VAL A 143 -8.35 -11.84 -7.87
N ASP A 144 -8.09 -13.10 -8.15
CA ASP A 144 -6.83 -13.56 -8.79
C ASP A 144 -7.07 -13.82 -10.28
N LEU A 145 -6.54 -12.95 -11.13
CA LEU A 145 -6.74 -12.99 -12.58
C LEU A 145 -6.13 -14.25 -13.23
N ARG A 146 -5.09 -14.83 -12.64
CA ARG A 146 -4.43 -16.03 -13.17
C ARG A 146 -5.25 -17.27 -12.82
N ALA A 147 -5.76 -17.35 -11.58
CA ALA A 147 -6.67 -18.41 -11.14
C ALA A 147 -7.98 -18.40 -11.93
N MET A 148 -8.63 -17.24 -12.11
CA MET A 148 -9.87 -17.12 -12.90
C MET A 148 -9.66 -17.52 -14.37
N VAL A 149 -8.55 -17.12 -14.99
CA VAL A 149 -8.23 -17.51 -16.38
C VAL A 149 -7.94 -19.00 -16.51
N ALA A 150 -7.37 -19.64 -15.48
CA ALA A 150 -7.14 -21.09 -15.45
C ALA A 150 -8.42 -21.91 -15.19
N GLY A 151 -9.31 -21.43 -14.31
CA GLY A 151 -10.60 -22.08 -14.03
C GLY A 151 -11.66 -21.85 -15.13
N GLY A 152 -11.55 -20.77 -15.90
CA GLY A 152 -12.46 -20.44 -17.00
C GLY A 152 -13.83 -19.86 -16.58
N HIS A 153 -14.03 -19.62 -15.28
CA HIS A 153 -15.25 -19.05 -14.69
C HIS A 153 -14.97 -17.74 -13.93
N PHE A 154 -16.05 -17.01 -13.60
CA PHE A 154 -15.98 -15.78 -12.81
C PHE A 154 -16.22 -15.99 -11.31
N ASP A 155 -16.49 -17.22 -10.86
CA ASP A 155 -16.78 -17.50 -9.45
C ASP A 155 -15.55 -17.15 -8.57
N LEU A 156 -15.75 -16.26 -7.61
CA LEU A 156 -14.73 -15.76 -6.68
C LEU A 156 -14.96 -16.33 -5.28
N PRO A 157 -13.89 -16.70 -4.54
CA PRO A 157 -14.03 -17.10 -3.15
C PRO A 157 -14.41 -15.89 -2.28
N VAL A 158 -15.48 -16.05 -1.51
CA VAL A 158 -15.91 -15.11 -0.46
C VAL A 158 -15.50 -15.70 0.89
N THR A 159 -14.84 -14.90 1.72
CA THR A 159 -14.36 -15.27 3.05
C THR A 159 -14.73 -14.19 4.07
N THR A 160 -14.71 -14.50 5.36
CA THR A 160 -15.04 -13.56 6.43
C THR A 160 -13.94 -13.47 7.48
N GLU A 161 -13.74 -12.28 8.03
CA GLU A 161 -12.77 -12.00 9.09
C GLU A 161 -13.47 -11.24 10.23
N ALA A 162 -13.38 -11.72 11.47
CA ALA A 162 -13.99 -11.04 12.61
C ALA A 162 -13.42 -9.63 12.81
N LYS A 163 -14.27 -8.66 13.16
CA LYS A 163 -13.84 -7.31 13.55
C LYS A 163 -13.21 -7.29 14.95
N THR A 164 -12.34 -6.32 15.19
CA THR A 164 -11.85 -5.97 16.54
C THR A 164 -12.85 -5.10 17.30
N SER A 165 -13.61 -4.24 16.60
CA SER A 165 -14.73 -3.44 17.14
C SER A 165 -15.97 -3.47 16.22
N PRO A 166 -17.21 -3.52 16.75
CA PRO A 166 -18.43 -3.34 15.96
C PRO A 166 -18.51 -2.00 15.21
N GLU A 167 -17.76 -1.00 15.67
CA GLU A 167 -17.63 0.33 15.08
C GLU A 167 -16.73 0.34 13.83
N GLU A 168 -15.99 -0.74 13.54
CA GLU A 168 -15.21 -0.82 12.28
C GLU A 168 -16.14 -0.84 11.06
N HIS A 169 -15.90 0.06 10.10
CA HIS A 169 -16.60 0.12 8.82
C HIS A 169 -15.69 0.63 7.69
N GLY A 170 -16.21 0.63 6.46
CA GLY A 170 -15.53 1.13 5.25
C GLY A 170 -15.19 0.04 4.25
N THR A 171 -14.36 0.40 3.27
CA THR A 171 -13.79 -0.54 2.29
C THR A 171 -12.28 -0.40 2.22
N GLN A 172 -11.59 -1.52 2.00
CA GLN A 172 -10.16 -1.61 1.75
C GLN A 172 -9.91 -2.47 0.51
N ILE A 173 -9.03 -2.00 -0.37
CA ILE A 173 -8.61 -2.66 -1.60
C ILE A 173 -7.08 -2.78 -1.57
N VAL A 174 -6.58 -4.02 -1.61
CA VAL A 174 -5.13 -4.32 -1.66
C VAL A 174 -4.81 -4.99 -2.99
N ILE A 175 -4.00 -4.32 -3.82
CA ILE A 175 -3.51 -4.85 -5.10
C ILE A 175 -2.07 -5.30 -4.90
N ARG A 176 -1.77 -6.54 -5.27
CA ARG A 176 -0.49 -7.22 -5.08
C ARG A 176 -0.09 -8.04 -6.30
N GLN A 177 1.16 -8.50 -6.35
CA GLN A 177 1.80 -9.00 -7.58
C GLN A 177 1.64 -7.96 -8.70
N LEU A 178 2.22 -6.78 -8.48
CA LEU A 178 2.12 -5.64 -9.38
C LEU A 178 2.80 -5.95 -10.72
N LYS A 179 2.26 -5.39 -11.80
CA LYS A 179 2.90 -5.55 -13.12
C LYS A 179 4.18 -4.70 -13.19
N PRO A 180 5.31 -5.22 -13.69
CA PRO A 180 6.59 -4.51 -13.69
C PRO A 180 6.54 -3.12 -14.34
N GLU A 181 5.78 -2.95 -15.42
CA GLU A 181 5.65 -1.68 -16.15
C GLU A 181 4.96 -0.55 -15.36
N HIS A 182 4.29 -0.87 -14.25
CA HIS A 182 3.66 0.13 -13.37
C HIS A 182 4.41 0.31 -12.05
N HIS A 183 5.12 -0.71 -11.58
CA HIS A 183 5.81 -0.71 -10.29
C HIS A 183 6.75 0.48 -10.10
N ASP A 184 7.64 0.79 -11.06
CA ASP A 184 8.57 1.93 -10.95
C ASP A 184 7.85 3.30 -10.84
N THR A 185 6.65 3.42 -11.41
CA THR A 185 5.86 4.65 -11.27
C THR A 185 5.19 4.72 -9.89
N LEU A 186 4.67 3.60 -9.40
CA LEU A 186 4.05 3.50 -8.07
C LEU A 186 5.08 3.71 -6.94
N SER A 187 6.27 3.14 -7.06
CA SER A 187 7.31 3.17 -6.02
C SER A 187 8.22 4.40 -6.08
N ARG A 188 8.64 4.85 -7.27
CA ARG A 188 9.60 5.96 -7.43
C ARG A 188 8.98 7.30 -7.80
N GLN A 189 7.74 7.32 -8.32
CA GLN A 189 7.08 8.55 -8.79
C GLN A 189 5.89 8.98 -7.92
N GLN A 190 5.83 8.48 -6.67
CA GLN A 190 4.84 8.85 -5.64
C GLN A 190 4.55 10.38 -5.57
N PRO A 191 5.54 11.31 -5.64
CA PRO A 191 5.23 12.75 -5.59
C PRO A 191 4.41 13.25 -6.79
N LYS A 192 4.60 12.66 -7.98
CA LYS A 192 3.78 12.97 -9.17
C LYS A 192 2.36 12.44 -9.03
N ILE A 193 2.19 11.26 -8.41
CA ILE A 193 0.88 10.69 -8.09
C ILE A 193 0.15 11.61 -7.10
N LYS A 194 0.80 12.01 -6.00
CA LYS A 194 0.27 12.98 -5.03
C LYS A 194 -0.13 14.31 -5.70
N GLN A 195 0.72 14.85 -6.57
CA GLN A 195 0.44 16.08 -7.31
C GLN A 195 -0.75 15.93 -8.28
N ALA A 196 -0.86 14.81 -9.00
CA ALA A 196 -1.96 14.58 -9.94
C ALA A 196 -3.31 14.44 -9.22
N LEU A 197 -3.35 13.69 -8.11
CA LEU A 197 -4.55 13.52 -7.29
C LEU A 197 -4.97 14.85 -6.64
N GLY A 198 -4.03 15.63 -6.11
CA GLY A 198 -4.30 16.96 -5.53
C GLY A 198 -4.75 18.01 -6.56
N ASP A 199 -4.44 17.82 -7.84
CA ASP A 199 -4.96 18.64 -8.94
C ASP A 199 -6.37 18.19 -9.33
N VAL A 200 -6.57 16.90 -9.63
CA VAL A 200 -7.84 16.34 -10.11
C VAL A 200 -8.98 16.43 -9.10
N TYR A 201 -8.66 16.42 -7.81
CA TYR A 201 -9.63 16.55 -6.71
C TYR A 201 -9.54 17.89 -5.97
N SER A 202 -8.95 18.94 -6.56
CA SER A 202 -8.70 20.22 -5.86
C SER A 202 -9.95 20.79 -5.17
N TYR A 203 -11.11 20.73 -5.84
CA TYR A 203 -12.39 21.18 -5.29
C TYR A 203 -12.93 20.28 -4.18
N LEU A 204 -12.91 18.95 -4.35
CA LEU A 204 -13.39 18.03 -3.29
C LEU A 204 -12.56 18.14 -2.00
N LEU A 205 -11.26 18.35 -2.13
CA LEU A 205 -10.33 18.50 -1.01
C LEU A 205 -10.34 19.89 -0.37
N ALA A 206 -10.80 20.93 -1.07
CA ALA A 206 -10.84 22.30 -0.56
C ALA A 206 -12.24 22.74 -0.09
N ASP A 207 -13.28 22.43 -0.87
CA ASP A 207 -14.64 22.97 -0.73
C ASP A 207 -15.64 21.95 -0.16
N ARG A 208 -15.42 20.63 -0.35
CA ARG A 208 -16.25 19.56 0.25
C ARG A 208 -15.66 19.00 1.56
N GLY A 209 -14.46 19.44 1.96
CA GLY A 209 -13.81 19.01 3.20
C GLY A 209 -13.33 17.55 3.22
N PHE A 210 -13.28 16.88 2.07
CA PHE A 210 -12.79 15.50 1.98
C PHE A 210 -11.28 15.46 2.20
N ARG A 211 -10.79 14.37 2.80
CA ARG A 211 -9.36 14.14 3.04
C ARG A 211 -8.86 13.00 2.15
N LEU A 212 -7.75 13.23 1.47
CA LEU A 212 -6.98 12.20 0.79
C LEU A 212 -5.58 12.15 1.42
N ILE A 213 -5.15 10.97 1.82
CA ILE A 213 -3.81 10.71 2.39
C ILE A 213 -3.08 9.77 1.43
N VAL A 214 -1.80 10.03 1.14
CA VAL A 214 -0.94 9.17 0.32
C VAL A 214 0.41 9.05 1.01
N ASP A 215 0.75 7.83 1.46
CA ASP A 215 1.97 7.52 2.21
C ASP A 215 2.10 8.41 3.46
N ARG A 216 1.08 8.38 4.33
CA ARG A 216 0.88 9.20 5.55
C ARG A 216 0.74 10.72 5.33
N GLU A 217 1.24 11.28 4.24
CA GLU A 217 1.06 12.70 3.89
C GLU A 217 -0.37 13.02 3.41
N ALA A 218 -0.95 14.11 3.91
CA ALA A 218 -2.21 14.64 3.37
C ALA A 218 -1.98 15.31 2.00
N VAL A 219 -2.74 14.91 0.99
CA VAL A 219 -2.70 15.47 -0.36
C VAL A 219 -3.28 16.88 -0.34
N LYS A 220 -2.47 17.87 -0.70
CA LYS A 220 -2.86 19.29 -0.73
C LYS A 220 -3.61 19.60 -2.04
N PRO A 221 -4.78 20.27 -2.00
CA PRO A 221 -5.48 20.70 -3.21
C PRO A 221 -4.64 21.72 -4.01
N ARG A 222 -4.61 21.58 -5.35
CA ARG A 222 -4.02 22.58 -6.23
C ARG A 222 -4.91 23.82 -6.28
N ARG A 223 -4.60 24.79 -5.43
CA ARG A 223 -5.19 26.14 -5.48
C ARG A 223 -4.71 26.91 -6.71
N ALA A 224 -5.61 27.63 -7.37
CA ALA A 224 -5.27 28.51 -8.49
C ALA A 224 -4.60 29.80 -7.97
N CYS A 225 -3.48 30.19 -8.58
CA CYS A 225 -2.71 31.37 -8.21
C CYS A 225 -3.20 32.60 -9.00
N VAL A 226 -4.39 33.08 -8.64
CA VAL A 226 -5.13 34.14 -9.35
C VAL A 226 -5.10 35.50 -8.64
N TRP A 227 -5.25 36.57 -9.42
CA TRP A 227 -5.50 37.91 -8.89
C TRP A 227 -6.80 37.94 -8.09
N SER A 228 -6.90 38.83 -7.11
CA SER A 228 -8.11 38.91 -6.27
C SER A 228 -9.32 39.40 -7.09
N PRO A 229 -10.56 39.00 -6.74
CA PRO A 229 -11.77 39.44 -7.45
C PRO A 229 -11.98 40.97 -7.47
N GLU A 230 -11.38 41.68 -6.51
CA GLU A 230 -11.42 43.14 -6.40
C GLU A 230 -10.54 43.85 -7.45
N ARG A 231 -9.56 43.14 -8.05
CA ARG A 231 -8.68 43.68 -9.10
C ARG A 231 -9.43 43.80 -10.43
N SER A 232 -9.13 44.84 -11.20
CA SER A 232 -9.79 45.13 -12.49
C SER A 232 -8.96 46.04 -13.38
N VAL A 233 -9.17 45.98 -14.70
CA VAL A 233 -8.63 46.94 -15.68
C VAL A 233 -9.74 47.64 -16.44
N THR A 234 -9.49 48.86 -16.93
CA THR A 234 -10.45 49.61 -17.76
C THR A 234 -10.08 49.54 -19.23
N ARG A 235 -11.07 49.25 -20.09
CA ARG A 235 -10.96 49.25 -21.56
C ARG A 235 -12.17 49.94 -22.17
N ASN A 236 -11.96 50.91 -23.05
CA ASN A 236 -13.02 51.63 -23.77
C ASN A 236 -14.13 52.20 -22.85
N GLY A 237 -13.80 52.54 -21.59
CA GLY A 237 -14.75 52.97 -20.56
C GLY A 237 -15.38 51.84 -19.72
N GLN A 238 -15.31 50.59 -20.16
CA GLN A 238 -15.78 49.42 -19.41
C GLN A 238 -14.73 48.97 -18.37
N LYS A 239 -15.18 48.72 -17.13
CA LYS A 239 -14.40 48.06 -16.09
C LYS A 239 -14.51 46.54 -16.28
N ILE A 240 -13.38 45.86 -16.46
CA ILE A 240 -13.28 44.40 -16.60
C ILE A 240 -12.59 43.85 -15.35
N PRO A 241 -13.22 42.97 -14.55
CA PRO A 241 -12.59 42.39 -13.36
C PRO A 241 -11.56 41.30 -13.74
N ALA A 242 -10.64 41.02 -12.82
CA ALA A 242 -9.62 39.99 -13.00
C ALA A 242 -10.16 38.55 -12.79
N VAL A 243 -11.35 38.43 -12.18
CA VAL A 243 -12.12 37.19 -12.03
C VAL A 243 -13.57 37.50 -12.42
N ILE A 244 -14.19 36.62 -13.21
CA ILE A 244 -15.58 36.64 -13.61
C ILE A 244 -16.21 35.33 -13.12
N HIS A 245 -17.18 35.43 -12.22
CA HIS A 245 -17.99 34.28 -11.84
C HIS A 245 -18.98 33.94 -12.97
N VAL A 246 -19.16 32.64 -13.19
CA VAL A 246 -20.08 32.08 -14.18
C VAL A 246 -21.20 31.39 -13.41
N ASP A 247 -22.45 31.72 -13.75
CA ASP A 247 -23.62 31.02 -13.23
C ASP A 247 -24.76 31.06 -14.26
N HIS A 248 -24.99 29.90 -14.89
CA HIS A 248 -26.02 29.72 -15.90
C HIS A 248 -26.82 28.45 -15.63
N THR A 249 -27.98 28.61 -15.01
CA THR A 249 -29.01 27.57 -14.92
C THR A 249 -29.65 27.37 -16.28
N LEU A 250 -29.62 26.13 -16.78
CA LEU A 250 -30.32 25.67 -17.97
C LEU A 250 -31.66 25.06 -17.56
N SER A 251 -32.63 25.00 -18.49
CA SER A 251 -33.90 24.31 -18.24
C SER A 251 -33.66 22.87 -17.77
N PRO A 252 -34.34 22.41 -16.70
CA PRO A 252 -34.24 21.03 -16.26
C PRO A 252 -34.74 20.08 -17.36
N ARG A 253 -34.30 18.82 -17.30
CA ARG A 253 -34.70 17.75 -18.23
C ARG A 253 -34.84 16.44 -17.45
N HIS A 254 -35.48 15.45 -18.06
CA HIS A 254 -35.54 14.11 -17.49
C HIS A 254 -34.21 13.38 -17.69
N ALA A 255 -33.51 13.12 -16.60
CA ALA A 255 -32.33 12.27 -16.53
C ALA A 255 -32.75 10.79 -16.48
N CYS A 256 -32.45 10.01 -17.52
CA CYS A 256 -32.58 8.55 -17.42
C CYS A 256 -31.47 7.99 -16.54
N LEU A 257 -31.83 7.34 -15.43
CA LEU A 257 -30.88 6.85 -14.44
C LEU A 257 -30.01 5.70 -14.96
N ASP A 258 -30.55 4.86 -15.86
CA ASP A 258 -29.89 3.63 -16.34
C ASP A 258 -28.90 3.87 -17.50
N CYS A 259 -29.31 4.61 -18.53
CA CYS A 259 -28.45 4.90 -19.70
C CYS A 259 -27.78 6.29 -19.65
N GLY A 260 -28.25 7.21 -18.81
CA GLY A 260 -27.66 8.54 -18.70
C GLY A 260 -27.95 9.44 -19.88
N LEU A 261 -29.11 9.27 -20.53
CA LEU A 261 -29.59 10.14 -21.59
C LEU A 261 -30.61 11.14 -21.03
N TRP A 262 -30.49 12.40 -21.46
CA TRP A 262 -31.46 13.45 -21.16
C TRP A 262 -32.65 13.37 -22.13
N GLN A 263 -33.85 13.17 -21.60
CA GLN A 263 -35.14 13.29 -22.31
C GLN A 263 -35.72 14.70 -22.05
N ASP A 264 -36.76 15.09 -22.78
CA ASP A 264 -37.53 16.29 -22.45
C ASP A 264 -38.51 16.04 -21.29
N VAL A 265 -39.07 17.13 -20.74
CA VAL A 265 -39.84 17.09 -19.49
C VAL A 265 -41.21 16.42 -19.66
N ASP A 266 -41.71 16.34 -20.90
CA ASP A 266 -42.94 15.65 -21.25
C ASP A 266 -42.74 14.13 -21.49
N ASP A 267 -41.49 13.67 -21.64
CA ASP A 267 -41.19 12.24 -21.86
C ASP A 267 -41.33 11.45 -20.56
N HIS A 268 -41.92 10.25 -20.65
CA HIS A 268 -42.14 9.34 -19.49
C HIS A 268 -41.36 8.02 -19.60
N VAL A 269 -40.65 7.82 -20.72
CA VAL A 269 -39.83 6.65 -21.03
C VAL A 269 -38.61 7.13 -21.80
N CYS A 270 -37.44 6.54 -21.56
CA CYS A 270 -36.23 6.87 -22.29
C CYS A 270 -36.27 6.37 -23.75
N GLU A 271 -36.00 7.26 -24.72
CA GLU A 271 -35.97 6.96 -26.16
C GLU A 271 -34.94 5.87 -26.54
N ASP A 272 -33.80 5.84 -25.83
CA ASP A 272 -32.64 4.98 -26.14
C ASP A 272 -32.75 3.58 -25.51
N CYS A 273 -33.09 3.50 -24.22
CA CYS A 273 -33.08 2.24 -23.46
C CYS A 273 -34.47 1.72 -23.04
N GLY A 274 -35.55 2.47 -23.31
CA GLY A 274 -36.91 2.09 -22.93
C GLY A 274 -37.21 2.12 -21.43
N SER A 275 -36.32 2.67 -20.59
CA SER A 275 -36.52 2.74 -19.14
C SER A 275 -37.44 3.87 -18.72
N GLY A 276 -38.37 3.58 -17.79
CA GLY A 276 -39.17 4.56 -17.06
C GLY A 276 -38.48 5.15 -15.82
N ARG A 277 -37.21 4.79 -15.52
CA ARG A 277 -36.42 5.43 -14.44
C ARG A 277 -35.92 6.80 -14.91
N LEU A 278 -36.83 7.76 -14.97
CA LEU A 278 -36.55 9.16 -15.27
C LEU A 278 -36.70 10.02 -14.01
N GLU A 279 -35.74 10.92 -13.77
CA GLU A 279 -35.84 11.96 -12.73
C GLU A 279 -35.68 13.34 -13.36
N ILE A 280 -36.50 14.32 -12.97
CA ILE A 280 -36.24 15.72 -13.33
C ILE A 280 -34.98 16.16 -12.58
N ARG A 281 -33.92 16.50 -13.31
CA ARG A 281 -32.69 17.03 -12.72
C ARG A 281 -32.34 18.39 -13.30
N GLU A 282 -31.86 19.28 -12.43
CA GLU A 282 -31.34 20.59 -12.81
C GLU A 282 -30.05 20.42 -13.63
N ARG A 283 -29.78 21.42 -14.49
CA ARG A 283 -28.58 21.47 -15.31
C ARG A 283 -28.01 22.88 -15.19
N ARG A 284 -26.75 22.99 -14.78
CA ARG A 284 -26.09 24.26 -14.48
C ARG A 284 -24.69 24.26 -15.08
N ILE A 285 -24.25 25.43 -15.53
CA ILE A 285 -22.87 25.73 -15.91
C ILE A 285 -22.42 26.80 -14.92
N TRP A 286 -21.53 26.47 -13.99
CA TRP A 286 -21.16 27.39 -12.91
C TRP A 286 -19.69 27.31 -12.53
N GLY A 287 -19.17 28.33 -11.85
CA GLY A 287 -17.79 28.41 -11.40
C GLY A 287 -17.20 29.79 -11.65
N TRP A 288 -15.98 29.86 -12.16
CA TRP A 288 -15.29 31.13 -12.44
C TRP A 288 -14.24 31.00 -13.55
N VAL A 289 -13.97 32.12 -14.23
CA VAL A 289 -12.81 32.31 -15.11
C VAL A 289 -12.06 33.57 -14.68
N GLY A 290 -10.74 33.60 -14.81
CA GLY A 290 -9.93 34.72 -14.32
C GLY A 290 -8.49 34.72 -14.82
N ILE A 291 -7.71 35.62 -14.25
CA ILE A 291 -6.31 35.85 -14.63
C ILE A 291 -5.38 35.33 -13.54
N GLN A 292 -4.43 34.47 -13.89
CA GLN A 292 -3.36 34.06 -12.99
C GLN A 292 -2.24 35.11 -12.90
N ARG A 293 -1.48 35.07 -11.80
CA ARG A 293 -0.49 36.12 -11.46
C ARG A 293 0.78 36.11 -12.32
N TYR A 294 0.97 35.13 -13.19
CA TYR A 294 2.16 34.89 -14.04
C TYR A 294 1.80 34.35 -15.43
N LEU A 295 2.79 34.29 -16.33
CA LEU A 295 2.66 33.63 -17.64
C LEU A 295 3.23 32.21 -17.60
N SER A 296 2.56 31.26 -18.24
CA SER A 296 3.03 29.88 -18.40
C SER A 296 2.64 29.29 -19.76
N THR A 297 3.46 28.38 -20.27
CA THR A 297 3.23 27.66 -21.54
C THR A 297 2.45 26.35 -21.37
N SER A 298 2.17 25.94 -20.13
CA SER A 298 1.49 24.66 -19.80
C SER A 298 0.61 24.72 -18.55
N ASP A 299 0.58 25.86 -17.86
CA ASP A 299 -0.20 26.11 -16.65
C ASP A 299 -1.08 27.33 -16.92
N TYR A 300 -2.00 27.19 -17.87
CA TYR A 300 -3.06 28.13 -18.24
C TYR A 300 -4.15 27.33 -18.99
N GLY A 301 -5.39 27.81 -19.04
CA GLY A 301 -6.53 27.02 -19.55
C GLY A 301 -7.60 26.77 -18.50
N ILE A 302 -8.73 26.20 -18.92
CA ILE A 302 -9.91 26.01 -18.09
C ILE A 302 -9.95 24.57 -17.55
N ASP A 303 -10.10 24.41 -16.25
CA ASP A 303 -10.42 23.14 -15.63
C ASP A 303 -11.93 22.88 -15.75
N PHE A 304 -12.33 21.74 -16.32
CA PHE A 304 -13.74 21.36 -16.44
C PHE A 304 -14.05 20.17 -15.52
N LEU A 305 -14.98 20.40 -14.60
CA LEU A 305 -15.30 19.51 -13.48
C LEU A 305 -16.66 18.84 -13.65
N ARG A 306 -16.76 17.62 -13.11
CA ARG A 306 -17.99 16.84 -13.01
C ARG A 306 -18.04 16.17 -11.63
N ASN A 307 -19.07 16.49 -10.85
CA ASN A 307 -19.21 16.19 -9.42
C ASN A 307 -17.93 16.52 -8.62
N GLY A 308 -17.32 17.68 -8.88
CA GLY A 308 -16.11 18.14 -8.20
C GLY A 308 -14.77 17.50 -8.63
N ARG A 309 -14.79 16.47 -9.48
CA ARG A 309 -13.59 15.88 -10.09
C ARG A 309 -13.28 16.55 -11.42
N LYS A 310 -12.01 16.91 -11.66
CA LYS A 310 -11.59 17.40 -12.99
C LYS A 310 -11.62 16.27 -14.02
N ILE A 311 -12.14 16.60 -15.20
CA ILE A 311 -12.20 15.72 -16.38
C ILE A 311 -11.24 16.24 -17.44
N LEU A 312 -11.32 17.54 -17.74
CA LEU A 312 -10.27 18.26 -18.45
C LEU A 312 -9.52 19.14 -17.46
N VAL A 313 -8.20 19.22 -17.61
CA VAL A 313 -7.33 19.97 -16.70
C VAL A 313 -6.45 20.91 -17.51
N ARG A 314 -6.65 22.23 -17.32
CA ARG A 314 -6.01 23.33 -18.06
C ARG A 314 -6.24 23.20 -19.58
N ASP A 315 -7.51 23.05 -19.97
CA ASP A 315 -7.91 22.97 -21.38
C ASP A 315 -7.76 24.32 -22.09
N ASP A 316 -7.14 24.32 -23.27
CA ASP A 316 -6.95 25.50 -24.11
C ASP A 316 -7.87 25.53 -25.35
N SER A 317 -8.76 24.53 -25.52
CA SER A 317 -9.60 24.40 -26.71
C SER A 317 -10.50 25.62 -26.93
N LEU A 318 -11.05 26.20 -25.86
CA LEU A 318 -11.90 27.39 -25.94
C LEU A 318 -11.16 28.66 -26.40
N PHE A 319 -9.83 28.66 -26.45
CA PHE A 319 -9.04 29.76 -27.00
C PHE A 319 -8.84 29.68 -28.52
N ARG A 320 -9.37 28.66 -29.18
CA ARG A 320 -9.30 28.46 -30.64
C ARG A 320 -10.66 28.75 -31.29
N TRP A 321 -10.62 29.23 -32.53
CA TRP A 321 -11.80 29.47 -33.37
C TRP A 321 -11.83 28.49 -34.55
N ASP A 322 -12.74 27.54 -34.48
CA ASP A 322 -13.15 26.74 -35.64
C ASP A 322 -14.21 27.53 -36.42
N ASP A 323 -13.97 27.77 -37.71
CA ASP A 323 -14.93 28.51 -38.53
C ASP A 323 -16.04 27.57 -39.04
N PRO A 324 -17.33 27.87 -38.79
CA PRO A 324 -18.44 27.03 -39.27
C PRO A 324 -18.47 26.81 -40.79
N ASN A 325 -17.80 27.67 -41.56
CA ASN A 325 -17.72 27.58 -43.03
C ASN A 325 -16.54 26.71 -43.52
N GLU A 326 -15.56 26.42 -42.66
CA GLU A 326 -14.41 25.54 -42.98
C GLU A 326 -14.22 24.41 -41.95
N PRO A 327 -15.16 23.44 -41.83
CA PRO A 327 -15.12 22.40 -40.77
C PRO A 327 -13.93 21.43 -40.85
N SER A 328 -13.17 21.45 -41.95
CA SER A 328 -11.92 20.68 -42.11
C SER A 328 -10.67 21.43 -41.61
N GLY A 329 -10.81 22.67 -41.18
CA GLY A 329 -9.72 23.46 -40.59
C GLY A 329 -9.27 22.91 -39.23
N ARG A 330 -8.01 23.16 -38.87
CA ARG A 330 -7.56 23.02 -37.47
C ARG A 330 -7.71 24.39 -36.81
N GLY A 331 -8.77 24.62 -36.04
CA GLY A 331 -9.18 25.91 -35.49
C GLY A 331 -8.08 26.90 -35.11
N GLU A 332 -8.22 28.14 -35.54
CA GLU A 332 -7.17 29.15 -35.40
C GLU A 332 -7.03 29.63 -33.95
N PRO A 333 -5.81 29.68 -33.39
CA PRO A 333 -5.60 30.19 -32.04
C PRO A 333 -5.88 31.69 -31.97
N GLU A 334 -6.68 32.11 -30.99
CA GLU A 334 -6.91 33.53 -30.66
C GLU A 334 -6.21 33.95 -29.36
N TYR A 335 -5.82 32.98 -28.53
CA TYR A 335 -5.06 33.20 -27.31
C TYR A 335 -4.22 31.94 -26.98
N PRO A 336 -2.98 32.07 -26.45
CA PRO A 336 -2.17 33.27 -26.29
C PRO A 336 -1.40 33.64 -27.58
N MET A 337 -1.60 34.87 -28.07
CA MET A 337 -1.02 35.38 -29.33
C MET A 337 0.09 36.43 -29.15
N GLU A 338 0.37 36.83 -27.91
CA GLU A 338 1.29 37.92 -27.57
C GLU A 338 2.63 37.33 -27.05
N VAL A 339 3.74 38.05 -27.17
CA VAL A 339 5.08 37.54 -26.78
C VAL A 339 5.22 37.48 -25.24
N PRO A 340 5.84 36.45 -24.62
CA PRO A 340 6.40 35.23 -25.22
C PRO A 340 5.34 34.31 -25.83
N ALA A 341 5.58 33.86 -27.07
CA ALA A 341 4.61 33.06 -27.81
C ALA A 341 4.26 31.75 -27.08
N GLY A 342 2.98 31.37 -27.10
CA GLY A 342 2.48 30.18 -26.40
C GLY A 342 2.35 30.32 -24.87
N ALA A 343 2.70 31.47 -24.28
CA ALA A 343 2.59 31.68 -22.84
C ALA A 343 1.27 32.39 -22.46
N GLY A 344 0.36 31.65 -21.82
CA GLY A 344 -0.94 32.13 -21.36
C GLY A 344 -1.02 32.41 -19.86
N ARG A 345 -2.16 32.98 -19.45
CA ARG A 345 -2.53 33.30 -18.06
C ARG A 345 -4.03 33.39 -17.77
N ILE A 346 -4.89 33.19 -18.76
CA ILE A 346 -6.32 33.00 -18.50
C ILE A 346 -6.50 31.57 -17.96
N VAL A 347 -7.18 31.45 -16.84
CA VAL A 347 -7.50 30.19 -16.15
C VAL A 347 -8.96 30.19 -15.71
N GLY A 348 -9.49 29.04 -15.31
CA GLY A 348 -10.81 28.96 -14.71
C GLY A 348 -11.12 27.58 -14.17
N GLU A 349 -12.18 27.49 -13.38
CA GLU A 349 -12.75 26.24 -12.89
C GLU A 349 -14.25 26.27 -13.18
N ILE A 350 -14.73 25.34 -14.01
CA ILE A 350 -16.13 25.31 -14.47
C ILE A 350 -16.73 23.92 -14.26
N HIS A 351 -17.80 23.88 -13.49
CA HIS A 351 -18.55 22.67 -13.11
C HIS A 351 -19.73 22.47 -14.07
N ILE A 352 -19.77 21.30 -14.70
CA ILE A 352 -20.70 20.94 -15.79
C ILE A 352 -21.21 19.50 -15.64
N ASP A 353 -21.75 19.19 -14.46
CA ASP A 353 -22.09 17.84 -13.99
C ASP A 353 -23.05 17.07 -14.91
N HIS A 354 -23.85 17.82 -15.67
CA HIS A 354 -24.85 17.34 -16.61
C HIS A 354 -24.28 16.85 -17.96
N VAL A 355 -23.03 17.19 -18.29
CA VAL A 355 -22.39 16.79 -19.55
C VAL A 355 -21.79 15.38 -19.43
N ARG A 356 -21.88 14.59 -20.50
CA ARG A 356 -21.34 13.23 -20.58
C ARG A 356 -19.82 13.24 -20.78
N VAL A 357 -19.16 12.21 -20.25
CA VAL A 357 -17.70 12.00 -20.33
C VAL A 357 -17.40 10.64 -20.95
N ASN A 358 -16.18 10.47 -21.47
CA ASN A 358 -15.72 9.17 -21.93
C ASN A 358 -15.40 8.21 -20.77
N TYR A 359 -15.19 6.93 -21.09
CA TYR A 359 -14.92 5.89 -20.08
C TYR A 359 -13.60 6.07 -19.33
N GLN A 360 -12.64 6.85 -19.88
CA GLN A 360 -11.39 7.21 -19.23
C GLN A 360 -11.51 8.42 -18.29
N LYS A 361 -12.67 9.09 -18.27
CA LYS A 361 -12.95 10.33 -17.53
C LYS A 361 -11.88 11.42 -17.77
N ASN A 362 -11.41 11.53 -19.01
CA ASN A 362 -10.39 12.49 -19.46
C ASN A 362 -10.84 13.36 -20.65
N ALA A 363 -12.09 13.20 -21.11
CA ALA A 363 -12.71 14.01 -22.16
C ALA A 363 -14.24 14.04 -21.99
N PHE A 364 -14.89 15.09 -22.48
CA PHE A 364 -16.35 15.19 -22.60
C PHE A 364 -16.83 14.73 -23.99
N GLU A 365 -18.12 14.39 -24.12
CA GLU A 365 -18.74 14.12 -25.41
C GLU A 365 -18.99 15.44 -26.19
N TYR A 366 -17.96 15.93 -26.88
CA TYR A 366 -17.93 17.27 -27.51
C TYR A 366 -19.05 17.53 -28.53
N GLU A 367 -19.58 16.49 -29.17
CA GLU A 367 -20.68 16.64 -30.13
C GLU A 367 -22.04 16.92 -29.48
N THR A 368 -22.18 16.74 -28.17
CA THR A 368 -23.46 16.90 -27.46
C THR A 368 -23.98 18.35 -27.50
N PRO A 369 -25.30 18.56 -27.55
CA PRO A 369 -25.91 19.88 -27.41
C PRO A 369 -25.53 20.58 -26.10
N ASP A 370 -25.31 19.81 -25.02
CA ASP A 370 -24.94 20.36 -23.72
C ASP A 370 -23.49 20.87 -23.70
N TRP A 371 -22.50 20.14 -24.25
CA TRP A 371 -21.14 20.70 -24.43
C TRP A 371 -21.16 21.97 -25.30
N LYS A 372 -21.91 21.95 -26.41
CA LYS A 372 -22.03 23.13 -27.30
C LYS A 372 -22.69 24.33 -26.61
N ARG A 373 -23.54 24.12 -25.59
CA ARG A 373 -24.04 25.18 -24.69
C ARG A 373 -22.94 25.70 -23.74
N VAL A 374 -22.09 24.84 -23.18
CA VAL A 374 -20.93 25.24 -22.36
C VAL A 374 -19.98 26.14 -23.16
N VAL A 375 -19.63 25.74 -24.38
CA VAL A 375 -18.81 26.55 -25.31
C VAL A 375 -19.46 27.91 -25.55
N ARG A 376 -20.74 27.95 -25.95
CA ARG A 376 -21.47 29.20 -26.21
C ARG A 376 -21.54 30.12 -24.98
N ALA A 377 -21.69 29.57 -23.77
CA ALA A 377 -21.76 30.35 -22.54
C ALA A 377 -20.41 31.01 -22.16
N LEU A 378 -19.31 30.27 -22.24
CA LEU A 378 -17.99 30.75 -21.82
C LEU A 378 -17.28 31.57 -22.90
N ARG A 379 -17.36 31.11 -24.16
CA ARG A 379 -16.62 31.64 -25.31
C ARG A 379 -17.47 32.59 -26.16
N GLY A 380 -18.79 32.41 -26.20
CA GLY A 380 -19.68 33.10 -27.13
C GLY A 380 -19.74 32.44 -28.51
N GLU A 381 -20.54 33.01 -29.41
CA GLU A 381 -20.81 32.44 -30.74
C GLU A 381 -19.79 32.81 -31.82
N GLY A 382 -18.96 33.82 -31.57
CA GLY A 382 -18.03 34.36 -32.54
C GLY A 382 -16.56 34.30 -32.08
N PRO A 383 -15.65 34.86 -32.87
CA PRO A 383 -14.27 35.10 -32.47
C PRO A 383 -14.15 35.89 -31.17
N LEU A 384 -13.14 35.58 -30.34
CA LEU A 384 -12.79 36.32 -29.13
C LEU A 384 -12.11 37.66 -29.46
N LEU A 385 -11.48 37.78 -30.65
CA LEU A 385 -10.79 39.00 -31.06
C LEU A 385 -11.75 39.98 -31.77
N PRO A 386 -12.04 41.18 -31.23
CA PRO A 386 -13.06 42.09 -31.80
C PRO A 386 -12.72 42.69 -33.18
N LYS A 387 -11.51 42.47 -33.70
CA LYS A 387 -11.17 42.73 -35.11
C LYS A 387 -11.61 41.57 -36.03
N ARG A 388 -11.43 40.33 -35.57
CA ARG A 388 -11.79 39.10 -36.30
C ARG A 388 -13.30 38.91 -36.36
N ALA A 389 -14.00 39.12 -35.23
CA ALA A 389 -15.46 39.08 -35.18
C ALA A 389 -16.09 40.00 -36.24
N ARG A 390 -15.68 41.27 -36.28
CA ARG A 390 -16.12 42.23 -37.30
C ARG A 390 -15.74 41.86 -38.74
N ALA A 391 -14.57 41.27 -38.95
CA ALA A 391 -14.15 40.82 -40.28
C ALA A 391 -15.01 39.64 -40.81
N LEU A 392 -15.52 38.81 -39.91
CA LEU A 392 -16.40 37.67 -40.21
C LEU A 392 -17.90 37.99 -40.00
N GLY A 393 -18.27 39.26 -39.81
CA GLY A 393 -19.67 39.71 -39.67
C GLY A 393 -20.35 39.43 -38.33
N TYR A 394 -19.62 38.91 -37.33
CA TYR A 394 -20.16 38.64 -35.99
C TYR A 394 -20.29 39.93 -35.16
N PRO A 395 -21.27 39.99 -34.22
CA PRO A 395 -21.34 41.06 -33.22
C PRO A 395 -20.10 41.06 -32.29
N GLU A 396 -19.90 42.14 -31.54
CA GLU A 396 -18.81 42.19 -30.55
C GLU A 396 -19.07 41.18 -29.42
N ASN A 397 -18.10 40.30 -29.20
CA ASN A 397 -18.23 39.17 -28.30
C ASN A 397 -18.07 39.64 -26.83
N ALA A 398 -19.14 39.50 -26.05
CA ALA A 398 -19.22 39.92 -24.65
C ALA A 398 -19.16 38.75 -23.65
N SER A 399 -18.73 37.56 -24.10
CA SER A 399 -18.58 36.37 -23.25
C SER A 399 -17.51 36.57 -22.16
N PRO A 400 -17.53 35.78 -21.06
CA PRO A 400 -16.51 35.85 -20.02
C PRO A 400 -15.07 35.76 -20.56
N LEU A 401 -14.81 34.82 -21.49
CA LEU A 401 -13.47 34.69 -22.09
C LEU A 401 -13.13 35.85 -23.02
N ALA A 402 -14.08 36.40 -23.78
CA ALA A 402 -13.84 37.54 -24.66
C ALA A 402 -13.51 38.81 -23.86
N LEU A 403 -14.19 39.04 -22.75
CA LEU A 403 -13.90 40.13 -21.81
C LEU A 403 -12.49 39.99 -21.22
N LEU A 404 -12.08 38.80 -20.77
CA LEU A 404 -10.72 38.57 -20.26
C LEU A 404 -9.65 38.75 -21.36
N VAL A 405 -9.89 38.28 -22.58
CA VAL A 405 -8.98 38.48 -23.73
C VAL A 405 -8.88 39.97 -24.11
N ALA A 406 -9.97 40.74 -24.04
CA ALA A 406 -9.97 42.18 -24.29
C ALA A 406 -9.25 42.99 -23.19
N GLY A 407 -9.43 42.60 -21.93
CA GLY A 407 -8.74 43.21 -20.78
C GLY A 407 -7.25 42.90 -20.75
N TYR A 408 -6.90 41.62 -20.81
CA TYR A 408 -5.67 41.09 -20.21
C TYR A 408 -4.73 40.33 -21.16
N ARG A 409 -5.05 40.12 -22.45
CA ARG A 409 -4.21 39.24 -23.28
C ARG A 409 -2.76 39.71 -23.46
N ARG A 410 -2.51 41.02 -23.41
CA ARG A 410 -1.19 41.63 -23.60
C ARG A 410 -0.31 41.48 -22.36
N ASN A 411 0.96 41.23 -22.60
CA ASN A 411 1.97 40.96 -21.56
C ASN A 411 2.79 42.20 -21.16
N VAL A 412 2.25 43.40 -21.39
CA VAL A 412 2.91 44.68 -21.07
C VAL A 412 2.90 44.88 -19.55
N PRO A 413 4.05 45.16 -18.91
CA PRO A 413 4.14 45.40 -17.47
C PRO A 413 3.38 46.64 -17.00
N GLY A 414 3.09 46.68 -15.70
CA GLY A 414 2.30 47.74 -15.06
C GLY A 414 0.88 47.30 -14.67
N LEU A 415 0.20 48.14 -13.89
CA LEU A 415 -1.16 47.91 -13.42
C LEU A 415 -2.17 47.87 -14.57
N ASN A 416 -1.87 48.55 -15.69
CA ASN A 416 -2.70 48.59 -16.89
C ASN A 416 -3.05 47.21 -17.46
N TYR A 417 -2.26 46.16 -17.20
CA TYR A 417 -2.56 44.77 -17.58
C TYR A 417 -2.39 43.79 -16.40
N LEU A 418 -2.13 44.27 -15.17
CA LEU A 418 -1.74 43.44 -14.03
C LEU A 418 -0.59 42.48 -14.40
N ILE A 419 0.56 43.03 -14.80
CA ILE A 419 1.80 42.29 -15.07
C ILE A 419 2.92 42.89 -14.21
N PRO A 420 3.59 42.12 -13.33
CA PRO A 420 4.74 42.59 -12.55
C PRO A 420 5.89 43.12 -13.41
N GLY A 421 6.59 44.14 -12.93
CA GLY A 421 7.80 44.67 -13.57
C GLY A 421 8.74 45.36 -12.57
N ASP A 422 9.85 45.90 -13.07
CA ASP A 422 10.93 46.53 -12.27
C ASP A 422 11.19 48.01 -12.62
N GLY A 423 10.23 48.64 -13.30
CA GLY A 423 10.36 49.98 -13.90
C GLY A 423 11.02 50.00 -15.29
N LYS A 424 11.46 48.85 -15.83
CA LYS A 424 12.12 48.76 -17.14
C LYS A 424 11.59 47.59 -17.99
N VAL A 425 11.41 46.42 -17.39
CA VAL A 425 10.99 45.18 -18.03
C VAL A 425 9.90 44.47 -17.19
N ALA A 426 9.32 43.40 -17.76
CA ALA A 426 8.36 42.56 -17.07
C ALA A 426 9.06 41.42 -16.31
N LEU A 427 8.67 41.20 -15.06
CA LEU A 427 9.28 40.22 -14.14
C LEU A 427 8.70 38.81 -14.33
N HIS A 428 8.53 38.35 -15.58
CA HIS A 428 7.87 37.07 -15.88
C HIS A 428 8.49 35.85 -15.18
N GLN A 429 9.82 35.79 -15.08
CA GLN A 429 10.51 34.69 -14.39
C GLN A 429 10.22 34.72 -12.89
N ARG A 430 10.42 35.87 -12.24
CA ARG A 430 10.20 36.06 -10.81
C ARG A 430 8.73 35.87 -10.39
N ALA A 431 7.80 36.25 -11.26
CA ALA A 431 6.37 36.01 -11.07
C ALA A 431 6.01 34.50 -11.06
N ARG A 432 6.78 33.65 -11.75
CA ARG A 432 6.66 32.18 -11.67
C ARG A 432 7.29 31.64 -10.39
N GLU A 433 8.45 32.15 -9.98
CA GLU A 433 9.11 31.77 -8.73
C GLU A 433 8.22 32.07 -7.51
N TRP A 434 7.57 33.24 -7.48
CA TRP A 434 6.54 33.59 -6.51
C TRP A 434 5.32 32.65 -6.53
N ALA A 435 4.97 32.09 -7.70
CA ALA A 435 3.90 31.11 -7.80
C ALA A 435 4.31 29.74 -7.24
N GLU A 436 5.58 29.35 -7.33
CA GLU A 436 6.10 28.17 -6.61
C GLU A 436 6.06 28.38 -5.09
N LEU A 437 6.35 29.59 -4.60
CA LEU A 437 6.23 29.94 -3.17
C LEU A 437 4.76 29.91 -2.70
N PHE A 438 3.83 30.48 -3.48
CA PHE A 438 2.39 30.33 -3.25
C PHE A 438 1.98 28.86 -3.11
N ARG A 439 2.38 27.98 -4.05
CA ARG A 439 2.03 26.55 -4.03
C ARG A 439 2.69 25.77 -2.89
N LYS A 440 3.86 26.21 -2.40
CA LYS A 440 4.50 25.66 -1.18
C LYS A 440 3.77 26.04 0.11
N GLY A 441 2.95 27.09 0.07
CA GLY A 441 2.24 27.62 1.24
C GLY A 441 2.97 28.76 1.95
N ASP A 442 3.92 29.43 1.27
CA ASP A 442 4.65 30.56 1.84
C ASP A 442 3.70 31.73 2.18
N PRO A 443 3.65 32.22 3.43
CA PRO A 443 2.74 33.28 3.85
C PRO A 443 2.87 34.58 3.06
N GLU A 444 4.08 34.97 2.62
CA GLU A 444 4.31 36.23 1.89
C GLU A 444 3.64 36.22 0.50
N TYR A 445 3.41 35.03 -0.06
CA TYR A 445 2.95 34.84 -1.44
C TYR A 445 1.51 34.31 -1.57
N GLN A 446 0.78 34.13 -0.46
CA GLN A 446 -0.59 33.62 -0.51
C GLN A 446 -1.56 34.58 -1.21
N SER A 447 -1.49 35.87 -0.88
CA SER A 447 -2.30 36.93 -1.48
C SER A 447 -1.59 37.59 -2.68
N ASP A 448 -2.26 38.49 -3.41
CA ASP A 448 -1.75 39.01 -4.69
C ASP A 448 -0.90 40.29 -4.55
N GLU A 449 -0.75 40.83 -3.33
CA GLU A 449 -0.04 42.07 -3.02
C GLU A 449 1.40 42.11 -3.58
N GLN A 450 2.17 41.03 -3.52
CA GLN A 450 3.55 41.03 -4.04
C GLN A 450 3.59 41.27 -5.56
N TRP A 451 2.69 40.64 -6.31
CA TRP A 451 2.54 40.87 -7.75
C TRP A 451 1.94 42.27 -8.03
N TYR A 452 1.01 42.73 -7.20
CA TYR A 452 0.40 44.07 -7.32
C TYR A 452 1.42 45.19 -7.08
N LEU A 453 2.22 45.09 -6.03
CA LEU A 453 3.30 46.01 -5.68
C LEU A 453 4.35 46.06 -6.79
N ALA A 454 4.74 44.92 -7.36
CA ALA A 454 5.67 44.90 -8.49
C ALA A 454 5.06 45.51 -9.78
N ALA A 455 3.75 45.34 -10.03
CA ALA A 455 3.09 46.04 -11.12
C ALA A 455 3.02 47.57 -10.86
N GLN A 456 2.76 47.98 -9.62
CA GLN A 456 2.73 49.39 -9.21
C GLN A 456 4.11 50.05 -9.21
N GLN A 457 5.17 49.32 -8.82
CA GLN A 457 6.57 49.75 -8.89
C GLN A 457 7.07 49.85 -10.32
N HIS A 458 6.53 49.07 -11.27
CA HIS A 458 6.81 49.30 -12.68
C HIS A 458 6.26 50.65 -13.15
N ASP A 459 5.03 50.99 -12.76
CA ASP A 459 4.44 52.29 -13.07
C ASP A 459 5.08 53.44 -12.24
N ASN A 460 5.74 53.15 -11.11
CA ASN A 460 6.31 54.12 -10.16
C ASN A 460 7.66 53.64 -9.55
N PRO A 461 8.77 53.62 -10.33
CA PRO A 461 10.03 53.00 -9.87
C PRO A 461 10.79 53.83 -8.82
N THR A 462 11.28 53.14 -7.78
CA THR A 462 12.10 53.72 -6.69
C THR A 462 13.53 53.15 -6.75
N PRO A 463 14.61 53.96 -6.66
CA PRO A 463 15.99 53.49 -6.84
C PRO A 463 16.63 52.93 -5.56
N VAL A 464 17.31 51.77 -5.66
CA VAL A 464 18.08 51.14 -4.57
C VAL A 464 19.38 50.49 -5.12
N PRO A 465 20.54 50.56 -4.43
CA PRO A 465 21.81 49.94 -4.85
C PRO A 465 21.94 48.45 -4.46
N SER A 466 22.96 47.76 -5.00
CA SER A 466 23.23 46.32 -4.80
C SER A 466 24.63 46.01 -4.24
N VAL A 467 24.75 44.92 -3.46
CA VAL A 467 26.01 44.33 -2.96
C VAL A 467 25.87 42.78 -2.94
N PRO A 468 26.90 41.98 -3.31
CA PRO A 468 26.78 40.53 -3.52
C PRO A 468 27.24 39.65 -2.33
N ALA A 469 27.09 38.32 -2.47
CA ALA A 469 27.45 37.29 -1.47
C ALA A 469 28.75 36.51 -1.83
N PRO A 470 29.46 35.91 -0.84
CA PRO A 470 30.71 35.15 -1.04
C PRO A 470 30.52 33.61 -1.18
N ALA A 471 31.63 32.89 -1.40
CA ALA A 471 31.67 31.46 -1.78
C ALA A 471 32.14 30.50 -0.66
N ALA A 472 32.14 29.18 -0.95
CA ALA A 472 32.47 28.08 -0.03
C ALA A 472 33.87 27.44 -0.28
N GLY A 473 34.31 26.57 0.65
CA GLY A 473 35.60 25.85 0.65
C GLY A 473 35.46 24.33 0.84
N ASP A 474 36.59 23.62 0.97
CA ASP A 474 36.78 22.22 0.48
C ASP A 474 37.64 21.31 1.42
N ILE A 475 37.77 20.02 1.05
CA ILE A 475 38.81 19.01 1.40
C ILE A 475 38.55 17.96 2.54
N LEU A 476 38.34 16.70 2.09
CA LEU A 476 38.85 15.34 2.51
C LEU A 476 39.77 15.19 3.77
N ALA A 477 40.01 14.01 4.41
CA ALA A 477 39.42 12.65 4.57
C ALA A 477 40.38 11.77 5.45
N ALA A 478 40.04 10.52 5.88
CA ALA A 478 40.96 9.32 5.99
C ALA A 478 40.48 8.10 6.87
N LYS A 479 41.02 6.90 6.57
CA LYS A 479 41.06 5.59 7.32
C LYS A 479 39.76 4.74 7.37
N GLY A 480 39.74 3.39 7.25
CA GLY A 480 40.72 2.39 6.74
C GLY A 480 41.05 1.21 7.70
N LEU A 481 40.77 -0.07 7.34
CA LEU A 481 41.12 -1.32 8.10
C LEU A 481 40.88 -2.65 7.29
N LEU A 482 41.17 -3.83 7.92
CA LEU A 482 41.01 -5.25 7.45
C LEU A 482 42.10 -5.79 6.46
N ASP A 483 42.50 -7.08 6.39
CA ASP A 483 42.21 -8.33 7.17
C ASP A 483 43.36 -9.40 7.01
N PRO A 484 43.41 -10.52 7.80
CA PRO A 484 44.43 -11.60 7.72
C PRO A 484 43.94 -12.93 7.07
N GLY A 485 44.84 -13.89 6.79
CA GLY A 485 44.54 -15.15 6.06
C GLY A 485 45.09 -16.49 6.64
N PRO A 486 44.79 -17.67 6.02
CA PRO A 486 44.78 -18.98 6.70
C PRO A 486 45.63 -20.14 6.08
N ASN A 487 45.76 -21.26 6.81
CA ASN A 487 45.84 -22.71 6.42
C ASN A 487 46.20 -23.55 7.68
N ALA A 488 45.84 -24.83 7.93
CA ALA A 488 45.34 -26.01 7.19
C ALA A 488 46.42 -27.05 6.76
N GLU A 489 46.33 -28.31 7.24
CA GLU A 489 46.62 -29.59 6.50
C GLU A 489 46.39 -30.91 7.32
N GLN A 490 46.64 -32.08 6.70
CA GLN A 490 46.14 -33.45 7.03
C GLN A 490 47.23 -34.55 6.83
N LEU A 491 47.07 -35.90 6.92
CA LEU A 491 45.94 -36.87 7.12
C LEU A 491 46.43 -37.98 8.13
N PRO A 492 46.45 -39.35 7.98
CA PRO A 492 45.88 -40.35 7.04
C PRO A 492 44.92 -41.39 7.72
N MET A 493 44.89 -42.64 7.24
CA MET A 493 43.95 -43.76 7.57
C MET A 493 44.65 -45.00 8.18
N ASP A 494 43.91 -45.99 8.72
CA ASP A 494 43.69 -47.30 8.04
C ASP A 494 42.58 -48.18 8.68
N ALA A 495 42.22 -49.31 8.04
CA ALA A 495 40.87 -49.92 8.10
C ALA A 495 40.81 -51.44 8.56
N PRO A 496 39.72 -52.25 8.40
CA PRO A 496 39.14 -52.96 9.56
C PRO A 496 38.87 -54.48 9.39
N THR A 497 38.24 -55.12 10.39
CA THR A 497 37.64 -56.47 10.29
C THR A 497 36.40 -56.61 11.18
N ILE A 498 35.38 -57.38 10.76
CA ILE A 498 34.06 -57.47 11.42
C ILE A 498 33.87 -58.82 12.12
N ALA A 499 33.25 -58.81 13.30
CA ALA A 499 32.72 -59.97 14.01
C ALA A 499 31.33 -59.66 14.62
N ARG A 500 30.66 -60.66 15.19
CA ARG A 500 29.28 -60.58 15.75
C ARG A 500 29.01 -59.32 16.55
N GLU A 501 27.82 -58.72 16.35
CA GLU A 501 27.42 -57.42 16.90
C GLU A 501 27.71 -57.30 18.41
N SER A 502 28.78 -56.58 18.71
CA SER A 502 29.23 -56.26 20.07
C SER A 502 28.49 -55.04 20.61
N GLU A 503 28.77 -54.64 21.86
CA GLU A 503 28.34 -53.33 22.35
C GLU A 503 28.93 -52.16 21.54
N ASP A 504 30.10 -52.31 20.91
CA ASP A 504 30.65 -51.27 20.02
C ASP A 504 29.87 -51.20 18.70
N ASP A 505 29.42 -52.35 18.16
CA ASP A 505 28.61 -52.43 16.95
C ASP A 505 27.17 -51.96 17.17
N ARG A 506 26.52 -52.32 18.30
CA ARG A 506 25.20 -51.76 18.71
C ARG A 506 25.26 -50.23 18.80
N ARG A 507 26.33 -49.71 19.43
CA ARG A 507 26.59 -48.26 19.45
C ARG A 507 26.89 -47.71 18.05
N GLN A 508 27.57 -48.45 17.16
CA GLN A 508 27.82 -48.01 15.78
C GLN A 508 26.54 -47.99 14.93
N ARG A 509 25.62 -48.94 15.13
CA ARG A 509 24.25 -48.94 14.58
C ARG A 509 23.52 -47.66 15.01
N TRP A 510 23.47 -47.36 16.31
CA TRP A 510 22.88 -46.11 16.79
C TRP A 510 23.59 -44.84 16.28
N ARG A 511 24.93 -44.77 16.23
CA ARG A 511 25.69 -43.63 15.63
C ARG A 511 25.45 -43.44 14.13
N SER A 512 25.02 -44.48 13.41
CA SER A 512 24.76 -44.43 11.96
C SER A 512 23.32 -44.07 11.59
N ARG A 513 22.41 -44.09 12.57
CA ARG A 513 20.98 -43.79 12.39
C ARG A 513 20.50 -42.59 13.20
N GLY A 514 21.07 -42.38 14.38
CA GLY A 514 20.81 -41.20 15.20
C GLY A 514 21.63 -40.00 14.76
N HIS A 515 21.10 -38.80 14.98
CA HIS A 515 21.84 -37.56 14.82
C HIS A 515 22.45 -37.12 16.15
N ARG A 516 23.48 -36.28 16.10
CA ARG A 516 24.09 -35.71 17.31
C ARG A 516 23.17 -34.65 17.93
N LEU A 517 23.31 -34.42 19.23
CA LEU A 517 22.68 -33.32 19.98
C LEU A 517 23.76 -32.38 20.56
N PRO A 518 24.27 -31.40 19.77
CA PRO A 518 25.41 -30.56 20.18
C PRO A 518 25.19 -29.77 21.47
N ASP A 519 23.93 -29.44 21.79
CA ASP A 519 23.50 -28.76 23.02
C ASP A 519 23.65 -29.61 24.30
N LEU A 520 23.83 -30.93 24.13
CA LEU A 520 24.16 -31.87 25.20
C LEU A 520 25.63 -32.33 25.17
N GLU A 521 26.43 -31.95 24.18
CA GLU A 521 27.84 -32.34 24.10
C GLU A 521 28.74 -31.39 24.89
N GLY A 522 29.69 -31.93 25.67
CA GLY A 522 30.53 -31.08 26.50
C GLY A 522 31.21 -31.77 27.68
N ARG A 523 31.63 -30.97 28.66
CA ARG A 523 32.43 -31.42 29.82
C ARG A 523 31.61 -31.43 31.10
N TYR A 524 31.10 -32.62 31.45
CA TYR A 524 30.24 -32.86 32.61
C TYR A 524 31.05 -33.32 33.81
N GLY A 525 31.08 -32.55 34.90
CA GLY A 525 31.78 -32.96 36.11
C GLY A 525 31.82 -31.90 37.21
N LEU A 526 31.73 -32.34 38.46
CA LEU A 526 31.63 -31.49 39.65
C LEU A 526 33.00 -31.30 40.35
N PRO A 527 33.21 -30.21 41.11
CA PRO A 527 34.41 -30.06 41.94
C PRO A 527 34.51 -31.22 42.94
N GLY A 528 35.70 -31.81 43.09
CA GLY A 528 35.93 -32.99 43.95
C GLY A 528 35.50 -34.34 43.34
N HIS A 529 34.73 -34.33 42.25
CA HIS A 529 34.15 -35.53 41.62
C HIS A 529 34.98 -36.01 40.42
N GLY A 530 36.23 -36.41 40.70
CA GLY A 530 37.14 -37.04 39.73
C GLY A 530 37.43 -36.22 38.47
N ALA A 531 37.68 -36.90 37.35
CA ALA A 531 37.83 -36.27 36.05
C ALA A 531 36.45 -35.98 35.41
N ALA A 532 36.31 -34.82 34.76
CA ALA A 532 35.09 -34.48 34.03
C ALA A 532 34.93 -35.36 32.78
N MET A 533 33.71 -35.83 32.57
CA MET A 533 33.27 -36.65 31.44
C MET A 533 33.19 -35.79 30.17
N GLN A 534 33.78 -36.25 29.08
CA GLN A 534 33.61 -35.65 27.75
C GLN A 534 32.45 -36.38 27.06
N VAL A 535 31.27 -35.76 27.08
CA VAL A 535 30.02 -36.34 26.60
C VAL A 535 29.82 -36.05 25.10
N THR A 536 29.47 -37.10 24.37
CA THR A 536 28.95 -37.08 22.99
C THR A 536 27.53 -37.65 23.02
N ALA A 537 26.53 -36.94 22.49
CA ALA A 537 25.12 -37.29 22.63
C ALA A 537 24.46 -37.57 21.26
N TRP A 538 23.67 -38.65 21.17
CA TRP A 538 23.01 -39.12 19.96
C TRP A 538 21.51 -39.36 20.21
N LEU A 539 20.65 -38.76 19.39
CA LEU A 539 19.20 -39.02 19.38
C LEU A 539 18.86 -40.01 18.28
N VAL A 540 18.27 -41.15 18.65
CA VAL A 540 17.93 -42.26 17.75
C VAL A 540 16.41 -42.32 17.58
N HIS A 541 15.95 -42.40 16.33
CA HIS A 541 14.55 -42.62 15.96
C HIS A 541 14.42 -43.85 15.05
N GLY A 542 13.27 -44.50 15.07
CA GLY A 542 12.95 -45.71 14.29
C GLY A 542 13.57 -47.00 14.81
N GLU A 543 14.34 -46.96 15.90
CA GLU A 543 15.02 -48.12 16.49
C GLU A 543 15.22 -47.92 18.01
N PRO A 544 14.85 -48.92 18.85
CA PRO A 544 14.96 -48.77 20.29
C PRO A 544 16.42 -48.72 20.77
N VAL A 545 16.67 -47.91 21.80
CA VAL A 545 17.92 -47.99 22.58
C VAL A 545 17.71 -49.00 23.72
N THR A 546 18.71 -49.84 23.97
CA THR A 546 18.57 -51.04 24.80
C THR A 546 19.73 -51.24 25.78
N ARG A 547 19.46 -51.95 26.87
CA ARG A 547 20.42 -52.37 27.90
C ARG A 547 20.40 -53.90 27.99
N GLY A 548 21.58 -54.53 28.06
CA GLY A 548 21.77 -55.98 28.20
C GLY A 548 21.23 -56.84 27.04
N ASP A 549 22.10 -57.29 26.13
CA ASP A 549 21.82 -58.26 25.04
C ASP A 549 20.52 -58.00 24.25
N ASP A 550 20.21 -56.73 23.98
CA ASP A 550 18.97 -56.23 23.32
C ASP A 550 17.64 -56.59 24.04
N THR A 551 17.68 -56.89 25.35
CA THR A 551 16.50 -57.37 26.11
C THR A 551 15.67 -56.31 26.83
N GLU A 552 16.27 -55.21 27.31
CA GLU A 552 15.58 -54.13 28.03
C GLU A 552 15.62 -52.83 27.21
N ARG A 553 14.46 -52.28 26.79
CA ARG A 553 14.38 -50.94 26.16
C ARG A 553 14.54 -49.86 27.22
N VAL A 554 15.40 -48.87 26.98
CA VAL A 554 15.69 -47.77 27.92
C VAL A 554 15.62 -46.40 27.21
N PRO A 555 15.14 -45.33 27.88
CA PRO A 555 15.05 -44.00 27.25
C PRO A 555 16.41 -43.37 26.97
N VAL A 556 17.40 -43.66 27.83
CA VAL A 556 18.77 -43.15 27.75
C VAL A 556 19.73 -44.28 28.12
N TYR A 557 20.79 -44.46 27.33
CA TYR A 557 21.89 -45.38 27.60
C TYR A 557 23.21 -44.61 27.64
N VAL A 558 23.91 -44.68 28.79
CA VAL A 558 25.21 -44.04 29.01
C VAL A 558 26.31 -45.09 28.91
N ALA A 559 27.17 -44.97 27.90
CA ALA A 559 28.27 -45.87 27.62
C ALA A 559 29.63 -45.24 27.97
N ALA A 560 30.50 -46.03 28.60
CA ALA A 560 31.88 -45.62 28.84
C ALA A 560 32.71 -45.68 27.54
N GLY A 561 33.35 -44.57 27.18
CA GLY A 561 34.32 -44.49 26.08
C GLY A 561 35.76 -44.67 26.55
N LYS A 562 36.72 -44.35 25.69
CA LYS A 562 38.15 -44.38 26.04
C LYS A 562 38.52 -43.16 26.92
N GLY A 563 39.20 -43.42 28.04
CA GLY A 563 39.67 -42.37 28.95
C GLY A 563 38.52 -41.68 29.69
N SER A 564 38.32 -40.39 29.45
CA SER A 564 37.21 -39.61 30.02
C SER A 564 36.01 -39.45 29.06
N SER A 565 36.04 -40.08 27.88
CA SER A 565 34.93 -40.04 26.94
C SER A 565 33.72 -40.83 27.48
N VAL A 566 32.53 -40.27 27.30
CA VAL A 566 31.24 -40.90 27.60
C VAL A 566 30.33 -40.67 26.39
N GLU A 567 29.62 -41.70 25.97
CA GLU A 567 28.65 -41.61 24.87
C GLU A 567 27.25 -41.83 25.42
N VAL A 568 26.31 -40.98 25.00
CA VAL A 568 24.91 -41.02 25.44
C VAL A 568 24.04 -41.28 24.22
N PHE A 569 23.24 -42.34 24.28
CA PHE A 569 22.28 -42.72 23.25
C PHE A 569 20.87 -42.56 23.81
N ILE A 570 20.02 -41.86 23.09
CA ILE A 570 18.66 -41.51 23.51
C ILE A 570 17.68 -42.15 22.53
N ASP A 571 16.69 -42.85 23.06
CA ASP A 571 15.57 -43.39 22.29
C ASP A 571 14.48 -42.31 22.17
N GLY A 572 14.46 -41.60 21.04
CA GLY A 572 13.54 -40.49 20.81
C GLY A 572 12.07 -40.91 20.70
N ASP A 573 11.81 -42.19 20.46
CA ASP A 573 10.46 -42.78 20.34
C ASP A 573 10.05 -43.50 21.65
N HIS A 574 10.73 -43.24 22.77
CA HIS A 574 10.44 -43.86 24.05
C HIS A 574 9.20 -43.25 24.71
N PRO A 575 8.25 -44.05 25.27
CA PRO A 575 7.02 -43.55 25.90
C PRO A 575 7.19 -42.42 26.92
N VAL A 576 8.32 -42.37 27.63
CA VAL A 576 8.62 -41.28 28.60
C VAL A 576 8.76 -39.90 27.95
N PHE A 577 9.13 -39.85 26.67
CA PHE A 577 9.23 -38.61 25.89
C PHE A 577 7.95 -38.35 25.08
N THR A 578 7.36 -39.39 24.46
CA THR A 578 6.16 -39.25 23.61
C THR A 578 4.87 -39.06 24.41
N ASP A 579 4.71 -39.80 25.51
CA ASP A 579 3.43 -39.90 26.25
C ASP A 579 3.42 -39.00 27.50
N PHE A 580 4.60 -38.75 28.07
CA PHE A 580 4.79 -37.99 29.31
C PHE A 580 5.57 -36.67 29.13
N ALA A 581 6.06 -36.36 27.92
CA ALA A 581 6.74 -35.11 27.57
C ALA A 581 7.90 -34.71 28.51
N VAL A 582 8.63 -35.68 29.07
CA VAL A 582 9.79 -35.41 29.94
C VAL A 582 10.92 -34.79 29.11
N ASP A 583 11.60 -33.75 29.61
CA ASP A 583 12.75 -33.17 28.90
C ASP A 583 13.88 -34.21 28.80
N THR A 584 14.22 -34.60 27.57
CA THR A 584 15.35 -35.48 27.25
C THR A 584 16.61 -35.13 28.02
N ARG A 585 16.89 -33.82 28.16
CA ARG A 585 18.09 -33.32 28.83
C ARG A 585 18.10 -33.65 30.31
N ASP A 586 16.93 -33.71 30.95
CA ASP A 586 16.84 -34.02 32.38
C ASP A 586 17.02 -35.52 32.64
N LEU A 587 16.55 -36.42 31.76
CA LEU A 587 16.91 -37.84 31.87
C LEU A 587 18.39 -38.10 31.52
N VAL A 588 18.96 -37.38 30.55
CA VAL A 588 20.40 -37.46 30.24
C VAL A 588 21.26 -37.00 31.43
N VAL A 589 20.95 -35.87 32.05
CA VAL A 589 21.68 -35.39 33.24
C VAL A 589 21.42 -36.28 34.45
N LEU A 590 20.26 -36.95 34.55
CA LEU A 590 19.96 -37.91 35.61
C LEU A 590 20.82 -39.19 35.49
N GLU A 591 20.87 -39.82 34.30
CA GLU A 591 21.74 -41.00 34.09
C GLU A 591 23.23 -40.61 34.20
N LEU A 592 23.65 -39.42 33.73
CA LEU A 592 25.01 -38.93 33.92
C LEU A 592 25.34 -38.65 35.41
N ALA A 593 24.37 -38.19 36.20
CA ALA A 593 24.52 -38.00 37.64
C ALA A 593 24.58 -39.34 38.39
N GLU A 594 23.82 -40.35 37.97
CA GLU A 594 23.89 -41.70 38.54
C GLU A 594 25.20 -42.40 38.17
N TYR A 595 25.63 -42.30 36.90
CA TYR A 595 26.94 -42.78 36.45
C TYR A 595 28.07 -42.12 37.25
N LEU A 596 28.01 -40.81 37.50
CA LEU A 596 28.96 -40.10 38.35
C LEU A 596 28.92 -40.60 39.81
N ARG A 597 27.71 -40.79 40.37
CA ARG A 597 27.49 -41.26 41.75
C ARG A 597 28.03 -42.68 41.97
N VAL A 598 27.79 -43.59 41.03
CA VAL A 598 28.29 -44.98 41.04
C VAL A 598 29.82 -45.01 40.88
N ARG A 599 30.36 -44.26 39.91
CA ARG A 599 31.81 -44.16 39.65
C ARG A 599 32.58 -43.64 40.87
N ASP A 600 32.06 -42.62 41.52
CA ASP A 600 32.69 -41.95 42.67
C ASP A 600 32.31 -42.61 44.02
N ARG A 601 31.44 -43.63 44.02
CA ARG A 601 30.86 -44.30 45.20
C ARG A 601 30.21 -43.33 46.21
N SER A 602 29.53 -42.31 45.71
CA SER A 602 28.97 -41.25 46.54
C SER A 602 27.62 -41.64 47.18
N ASP A 603 27.50 -41.31 48.46
CA ASP A 603 26.30 -41.43 49.30
C ASP A 603 25.29 -40.29 49.11
N ARG A 604 25.67 -39.21 48.39
CA ARG A 604 24.80 -38.07 48.09
C ARG A 604 23.54 -38.53 47.36
N ALA A 605 22.41 -37.92 47.71
CA ALA A 605 21.14 -38.15 46.99
C ALA A 605 21.30 -37.80 45.50
N LEU A 606 20.81 -38.69 44.62
CA LEU A 606 20.92 -38.54 43.16
C LEU A 606 20.35 -37.18 42.68
N SER A 607 19.23 -36.74 43.24
CA SER A 607 18.61 -35.44 42.93
C SER A 607 19.52 -34.23 43.24
N ALA A 608 20.40 -34.32 44.24
CA ALA A 608 21.36 -33.27 44.55
C ALA A 608 22.56 -33.28 43.59
N VAL A 609 23.03 -34.46 43.18
CA VAL A 609 24.09 -34.60 42.16
C VAL A 609 23.58 -34.13 40.79
N PHE A 610 22.34 -34.50 40.44
CA PHE A 610 21.61 -34.01 39.27
C PHE A 610 21.50 -32.48 39.26
N TYR A 611 21.05 -31.87 40.36
CA TYR A 611 20.94 -30.42 40.48
C TYR A 611 22.29 -29.73 40.29
N ASP A 612 23.34 -30.18 40.98
CA ASP A 612 24.69 -29.61 40.84
C ASP A 612 25.20 -29.72 39.39
N LEU A 613 24.98 -30.88 38.76
CA LEU A 613 25.44 -31.16 37.40
C LEU A 613 24.70 -30.30 36.37
N LYS A 614 23.37 -30.18 36.47
CA LYS A 614 22.56 -29.29 35.64
C LYS A 614 22.96 -27.82 35.85
N ASN A 615 23.06 -27.36 37.10
CA ASN A 615 23.39 -25.99 37.47
C ASN A 615 24.78 -25.54 36.97
N LYS A 616 25.77 -26.46 36.95
CA LYS A 616 27.15 -26.18 36.55
C LYS A 616 27.42 -26.40 35.07
N CYS A 617 26.94 -27.49 34.49
CA CYS A 617 27.30 -27.93 33.14
C CYS A 617 26.27 -27.56 32.07
N LEU A 618 25.04 -27.22 32.46
CA LEU A 618 23.99 -26.69 31.57
C LEU A 618 23.45 -25.32 32.08
N PRO A 619 24.31 -24.29 32.22
CA PRO A 619 23.89 -22.99 32.74
C PRO A 619 22.85 -22.30 31.85
N ASP A 620 22.94 -22.47 30.53
CA ASP A 620 22.05 -21.81 29.55
C ASP A 620 20.64 -22.43 29.53
N HIS A 621 20.47 -23.61 30.14
CA HIS A 621 19.17 -24.25 30.34
C HIS A 621 18.43 -23.72 31.58
N LYS A 622 18.89 -22.62 32.19
CA LYS A 622 18.23 -21.94 33.31
C LYS A 622 17.07 -21.09 32.80
N ILE A 623 15.85 -21.60 32.97
CA ILE A 623 14.60 -20.85 32.79
C ILE A 623 14.45 -19.62 33.70
N ALA A 624 15.27 -19.49 34.75
CA ALA A 624 15.22 -18.40 35.73
C ALA A 624 16.46 -17.49 35.61
N GLY A 625 16.23 -16.17 35.64
CA GLY A 625 17.22 -15.15 35.30
C GLY A 625 16.92 -14.52 33.93
N PRO A 626 17.90 -13.86 33.30
CA PRO A 626 17.67 -13.17 32.03
C PRO A 626 17.65 -14.13 30.82
N PHE A 627 18.23 -15.33 30.91
CA PHE A 627 18.44 -16.26 29.79
C PHE A 627 17.22 -16.51 28.89
N LEU A 628 16.04 -16.75 29.48
CA LEU A 628 14.81 -16.97 28.71
C LEU A 628 14.28 -15.67 28.05
N LYS A 629 14.51 -14.51 28.67
CA LYS A 629 14.21 -13.21 28.08
C LYS A 629 15.15 -12.94 26.89
N GLU A 630 16.45 -13.13 27.08
CA GLU A 630 17.47 -12.99 26.03
C GLU A 630 17.21 -13.95 24.86
N ALA A 631 16.71 -15.15 25.12
CA ALA A 631 16.30 -16.10 24.08
C ALA A 631 15.07 -15.61 23.30
N ALA A 632 14.05 -15.10 24.00
CA ALA A 632 12.89 -14.48 23.36
C ALA A 632 13.29 -13.25 22.52
N GLU A 633 14.16 -12.39 23.04
CA GLU A 633 14.69 -11.23 22.33
C GLU A 633 15.42 -11.62 21.04
N ARG A 634 16.31 -12.62 21.06
CA ARG A 634 16.99 -13.11 19.84
C ARG A 634 16.02 -13.64 18.78
N ILE A 635 14.99 -14.41 19.18
CA ILE A 635 13.97 -14.93 18.26
C ILE A 635 13.15 -13.77 17.66
N LEU A 636 12.81 -12.77 18.47
CA LEU A 636 12.10 -11.58 18.01
C LEU A 636 12.95 -10.73 17.05
N THR A 637 14.27 -10.60 17.28
CA THR A 637 15.18 -9.95 16.31
C THR A 637 15.19 -10.67 14.97
N HIS A 638 15.37 -11.99 14.95
CA HIS A 638 15.34 -12.78 13.71
C HIS A 638 13.98 -12.67 12.99
N ILE A 639 12.87 -12.59 13.74
CA ILE A 639 11.54 -12.35 13.17
C ILE A 639 11.41 -10.93 12.58
N ARG A 640 11.96 -9.88 13.22
CA ARG A 640 11.96 -8.51 12.67
C ARG A 640 12.78 -8.42 11.38
N GLU A 641 13.98 -9.00 11.38
CA GLU A 641 14.84 -9.15 10.19
C GLU A 641 14.12 -9.85 9.02
N ALA A 642 13.36 -10.91 9.30
CA ALA A 642 12.58 -11.63 8.28
C ALA A 642 11.32 -10.88 7.83
N LEU A 643 10.68 -10.08 8.71
CA LEU A 643 9.51 -9.25 8.41
C LEU A 643 9.88 -8.01 7.56
N GLN A 644 11.04 -7.41 7.80
CA GLN A 644 11.44 -6.13 7.21
C GLN A 644 11.33 -6.10 5.67
N PRO A 645 11.78 -7.10 4.88
CA PRO A 645 11.67 -7.07 3.41
C PRO A 645 10.22 -7.11 2.91
N VAL A 646 9.33 -7.79 3.63
CA VAL A 646 7.90 -7.85 3.30
C VAL A 646 7.20 -6.55 3.65
N ILE A 647 7.57 -5.95 4.79
CA ILE A 647 7.05 -4.64 5.23
C ILE A 647 7.53 -3.52 4.30
N ALA A 648 8.80 -3.54 3.89
CA ALA A 648 9.36 -2.66 2.86
C ALA A 648 8.60 -2.72 1.51
N GLY A 649 7.84 -3.79 1.27
CA GLY A 649 6.87 -3.89 0.19
C GLY A 649 5.84 -2.76 0.19
N ASN A 650 5.26 -2.43 1.35
CA ASN A 650 4.32 -1.31 1.53
C ASN A 650 4.37 -0.80 2.98
N SER A 651 5.46 -0.09 3.32
CA SER A 651 5.80 0.26 4.72
C SER A 651 4.69 1.06 5.42
N SER A 652 4.17 2.11 4.76
CA SER A 652 3.09 2.93 5.33
C SER A 652 1.75 2.18 5.46
N GLY A 653 1.55 1.10 4.71
CA GLY A 653 0.38 0.23 4.81
C GLY A 653 0.45 -0.61 6.07
N TYR A 654 1.55 -1.35 6.26
CA TYR A 654 1.76 -2.12 7.49
C TYR A 654 1.80 -1.24 8.74
N TRP A 655 2.39 -0.04 8.67
CA TRP A 655 2.33 0.93 9.76
C TRP A 655 0.89 1.31 10.14
N SER A 656 -0.01 1.43 9.15
CA SER A 656 -1.44 1.71 9.40
C SER A 656 -2.22 0.58 10.09
N LEU A 657 -1.62 -0.61 10.23
CA LEU A 657 -2.16 -1.74 11.02
C LEU A 657 -1.63 -1.74 12.47
N VAL A 658 -0.56 -1.01 12.77
CA VAL A 658 -0.02 -0.85 14.12
C VAL A 658 -0.89 0.16 14.88
N PRO A 659 -1.48 -0.20 16.05
CA PRO A 659 -2.30 0.75 16.82
C PRO A 659 -1.52 1.96 17.31
N ALA A 660 -2.19 3.10 17.50
CA ALA A 660 -1.54 4.37 17.84
C ALA A 660 -0.72 4.33 19.15
N GLU A 661 -1.08 3.45 20.09
CA GLU A 661 -0.29 3.16 21.30
C GLU A 661 1.10 2.58 20.97
N ASP A 662 1.16 1.58 20.07
CA ASP A 662 2.39 0.91 19.64
C ASP A 662 3.21 1.82 18.71
N GLN A 663 2.54 2.63 17.86
CA GLN A 663 3.20 3.63 17.02
C GLN A 663 3.96 4.66 17.88
N ALA A 664 3.30 5.22 18.90
CA ALA A 664 3.89 6.18 19.81
C ALA A 664 4.98 5.55 20.70
N ALA A 665 4.85 4.26 21.05
CA ALA A 665 5.90 3.53 21.75
C ALA A 665 7.14 3.34 20.86
N ALA A 666 6.97 2.98 19.58
CA ALA A 666 8.08 2.80 18.66
C ALA A 666 8.88 4.08 18.40
N GLU A 667 8.20 5.23 18.28
CA GLU A 667 8.86 6.54 18.16
C GLU A 667 9.66 6.90 19.44
N GLN A 668 9.17 6.50 20.61
CA GLN A 668 9.91 6.64 21.87
C GLN A 668 11.15 5.73 21.95
N THR A 669 11.04 4.45 21.53
CA THR A 669 12.20 3.55 21.42
C THR A 669 13.23 4.10 20.44
N PHE A 670 12.78 4.55 19.27
CA PHE A 670 13.64 5.16 18.25
C PHE A 670 14.35 6.43 18.77
N ALA A 671 13.67 7.28 19.53
CA ALA A 671 14.28 8.48 20.13
C ALA A 671 15.35 8.16 21.21
N LEU A 672 15.40 6.93 21.73
CA LEU A 672 16.41 6.46 22.69
C LEU A 672 17.54 5.67 22.00
N GLU A 673 17.23 4.90 20.96
CA GLU A 673 18.12 3.86 20.42
C GLU A 673 18.52 4.08 18.93
N GLY A 674 17.73 4.83 18.16
CA GLY A 674 17.94 5.08 16.72
C GLY A 674 19.12 6.01 16.36
N GLY A 675 19.82 6.55 17.35
CA GLY A 675 21.06 7.33 17.18
C GLY A 675 20.87 8.63 16.40
N TYR A 676 21.36 8.65 15.16
CA TYR A 676 21.30 9.82 14.25
C TYR A 676 20.51 9.56 12.97
N ALA A 677 19.76 8.45 12.89
CA ALA A 677 18.88 8.17 11.75
C ALA A 677 17.68 9.13 11.73
N ASN A 678 17.01 9.24 10.58
CA ASN A 678 15.78 10.01 10.46
C ASN A 678 14.56 9.09 10.54
N TRP A 679 13.67 9.35 11.48
CA TRP A 679 12.45 8.57 11.72
C TRP A 679 11.58 8.42 10.46
N GLU A 680 11.47 9.48 9.65
CA GLU A 680 10.68 9.44 8.41
C GLU A 680 11.32 8.57 7.31
N ASP A 681 12.64 8.45 7.28
CA ASP A 681 13.33 7.54 6.35
C ASP A 681 13.16 6.08 6.79
N MET A 682 13.21 5.79 8.11
CA MET A 682 12.93 4.46 8.69
C MET A 682 11.46 4.04 8.51
N LEU A 683 10.52 5.00 8.62
CA LEU A 683 9.11 4.79 8.29
C LEU A 683 8.87 4.58 6.78
N ALA A 684 9.73 5.12 5.92
CA ALA A 684 9.64 4.93 4.47
C ALA A 684 10.27 3.62 3.97
N GLY A 685 11.35 3.14 4.60
CA GLY A 685 12.04 1.90 4.25
C GLY A 685 11.44 0.64 4.86
N GLY A 686 10.97 0.71 6.13
CA GLY A 686 10.40 -0.42 6.87
C GLY A 686 11.16 -0.77 8.15
N GLU A 687 12.31 -0.12 8.40
CA GLU A 687 13.17 -0.27 9.59
C GLU A 687 12.46 0.06 10.91
N TRP A 688 11.31 0.75 10.86
CA TRP A 688 10.46 0.96 12.04
C TRP A 688 10.06 -0.34 12.75
N ILE A 689 10.08 -1.48 12.04
CA ILE A 689 9.78 -2.80 12.61
C ILE A 689 10.75 -3.21 13.72
N ASP A 690 11.94 -2.61 13.80
CA ASP A 690 12.90 -2.90 14.86
C ASP A 690 12.49 -2.27 16.21
N PHE A 691 11.76 -1.15 16.16
CA PHE A 691 11.48 -0.30 17.33
C PHE A 691 10.10 -0.53 17.97
N VAL A 692 9.17 -1.20 17.28
CA VAL A 692 7.82 -1.48 17.81
C VAL A 692 7.84 -2.51 18.97
N PRO A 693 6.90 -2.43 19.94
CA PRO A 693 6.70 -3.48 20.96
C PRO A 693 6.53 -4.87 20.34
N ALA A 694 6.96 -5.93 21.02
CA ALA A 694 6.89 -7.29 20.46
C ALA A 694 5.44 -7.73 20.18
N LEU A 695 4.47 -7.24 20.96
CA LEU A 695 3.04 -7.44 20.71
C LEU A 695 2.52 -6.82 19.40
N ALA A 696 3.20 -5.81 18.84
CA ALA A 696 2.86 -5.26 17.53
C ALA A 696 3.15 -6.28 16.39
N LEU A 697 4.16 -7.14 16.55
CA LEU A 697 4.46 -8.22 15.60
C LEU A 697 3.31 -9.25 15.57
N VAL A 698 2.77 -9.60 16.74
CA VAL A 698 1.58 -10.45 16.88
C VAL A 698 0.40 -9.85 16.12
N ARG A 699 0.14 -8.55 16.32
CA ARG A 699 -0.92 -7.79 15.64
C ARG A 699 -0.74 -7.79 14.12
N LEU A 700 0.48 -7.54 13.63
CA LEU A 700 0.80 -7.54 12.19
C LEU A 700 0.60 -8.93 11.54
N VAL A 701 1.11 -10.00 12.17
CA VAL A 701 0.96 -11.37 11.65
C VAL A 701 -0.50 -11.82 11.66
N THR A 702 -1.28 -11.41 12.67
CA THR A 702 -2.74 -11.68 12.73
C THR A 702 -3.52 -10.90 11.65
N ALA A 703 -3.10 -9.68 11.32
CA ALA A 703 -3.81 -8.82 10.37
C ALA A 703 -3.49 -9.07 8.89
N ARG A 704 -2.33 -9.67 8.57
CA ARG A 704 -1.90 -10.03 7.20
C ARG A 704 -1.19 -11.40 7.17
N PRO A 705 -1.80 -12.50 7.66
CA PRO A 705 -1.14 -13.80 7.74
C PRO A 705 -0.63 -14.29 6.38
N GLU A 706 -1.36 -13.99 5.31
CA GLU A 706 -1.05 -14.42 3.95
C GLU A 706 0.15 -13.66 3.32
N ALA A 707 0.67 -12.64 4.02
CA ALA A 707 1.93 -11.98 3.70
C ALA A 707 3.16 -12.72 4.25
N PHE A 708 3.01 -13.50 5.33
CA PHE A 708 4.12 -14.03 6.15
C PHE A 708 4.14 -15.57 6.30
N LEU A 709 2.99 -16.24 6.16
CA LEU A 709 2.83 -17.71 6.20
C LEU A 709 3.08 -18.36 4.82
N ASP A 710 2.80 -19.66 4.69
CA ASP A 710 3.11 -20.52 3.53
C ASP A 710 4.60 -20.56 3.18
N GLY A 711 5.46 -20.64 4.19
CA GLY A 711 6.91 -20.82 4.04
C GLY A 711 7.68 -19.55 3.62
N ARG A 712 7.09 -18.37 3.77
CA ARG A 712 7.77 -17.08 3.50
C ARG A 712 8.67 -16.64 4.65
N ILE A 713 8.07 -16.57 5.85
CA ILE A 713 8.74 -16.33 7.14
C ILE A 713 8.40 -17.48 8.07
N PHE A 714 7.12 -17.90 8.08
CA PHE A 714 6.63 -19.01 8.89
C PHE A 714 6.24 -20.21 8.01
N ARG A 715 6.66 -21.42 8.41
CA ARG A 715 6.42 -22.70 7.73
C ARG A 715 4.92 -23.06 7.69
N SER A 716 4.16 -22.67 8.72
CA SER A 716 2.71 -22.86 8.82
C SER A 716 1.96 -22.46 7.53
N ALA A 717 1.04 -23.35 7.11
CA ALA A 717 0.25 -23.24 5.88
C ALA A 717 -0.95 -22.29 6.04
N TYR A 718 -1.30 -21.54 5.00
CA TYR A 718 -2.45 -20.63 5.04
C TYR A 718 -3.22 -20.57 3.71
N ASN A 719 -2.67 -19.94 2.67
CA ASN A 719 -3.31 -19.83 1.35
C ASN A 719 -3.54 -21.21 0.72
N SER A 720 -2.63 -22.16 0.99
CA SER A 720 -2.69 -23.54 0.54
C SER A 720 -3.83 -24.36 1.16
N LEU A 721 -4.40 -23.92 2.29
CA LEU A 721 -5.58 -24.52 2.90
C LEU A 721 -6.84 -23.96 2.24
N SER A 722 -7.81 -24.81 1.91
CA SER A 722 -9.10 -24.40 1.32
C SER A 722 -10.20 -24.11 2.35
N ASP A 723 -10.10 -24.67 3.56
CA ASP A 723 -11.04 -24.46 4.64
C ASP A 723 -10.66 -23.26 5.53
N LEU A 724 -11.66 -22.46 5.91
CA LEU A 724 -11.46 -21.25 6.71
C LEU A 724 -11.18 -21.54 8.18
N VAL A 725 -11.72 -22.63 8.74
CA VAL A 725 -11.42 -23.02 10.12
C VAL A 725 -9.99 -23.53 10.22
N ALA A 726 -9.54 -24.35 9.26
CA ALA A 726 -8.16 -24.80 9.15
C ALA A 726 -7.16 -23.62 9.00
N ARG A 727 -7.47 -22.63 8.15
CA ARG A 727 -6.67 -21.39 8.05
C ARG A 727 -6.57 -20.66 9.38
N LYS A 728 -7.71 -20.45 10.04
CA LYS A 728 -7.78 -19.76 11.33
C LYS A 728 -6.97 -20.51 12.40
N VAL A 729 -7.15 -21.82 12.55
CA VAL A 729 -6.43 -22.64 13.53
C VAL A 729 -4.91 -22.66 13.27
N SER A 730 -4.49 -22.70 12.00
CA SER A 730 -3.06 -22.66 11.66
C SER A 730 -2.43 -21.29 11.98
N MET A 731 -3.19 -20.20 11.81
CA MET A 731 -2.76 -18.86 12.23
C MET A 731 -2.74 -18.71 13.75
N GLU A 732 -3.82 -19.09 14.45
CA GLU A 732 -3.95 -18.98 15.91
C GLU A 732 -2.83 -19.74 16.64
N ARG A 733 -2.48 -20.96 16.20
CA ARG A 733 -1.36 -21.73 16.76
C ARG A 733 -0.03 -20.96 16.71
N LEU A 734 0.24 -20.23 15.63
CA LEU A 734 1.45 -19.42 15.49
C LEU A 734 1.37 -18.12 16.31
N VAL A 735 0.21 -17.47 16.29
CA VAL A 735 -0.08 -16.21 17.00
C VAL A 735 0.02 -16.40 18.51
N ASP A 736 -0.42 -17.53 19.06
CA ASP A 736 -0.25 -17.89 20.48
C ASP A 736 1.23 -18.05 20.86
N LEU A 737 2.02 -18.74 20.02
CA LEU A 737 3.47 -18.92 20.23
C LEU A 737 4.22 -17.59 20.19
N LEU A 738 3.93 -16.75 19.19
CA LEU A 738 4.52 -15.41 19.07
C LEU A 738 4.06 -14.48 20.21
N GLY A 739 2.81 -14.62 20.67
CA GLY A 739 2.25 -13.90 21.81
C GLY A 739 2.95 -14.23 23.13
N ASP A 740 3.19 -15.52 23.39
CA ASP A 740 4.00 -15.96 24.53
C ASP A 740 5.41 -15.35 24.50
N VAL A 741 6.09 -15.45 23.36
CA VAL A 741 7.46 -14.96 23.19
C VAL A 741 7.54 -13.43 23.31
N ALA A 742 6.57 -12.71 22.76
CA ALA A 742 6.44 -11.26 22.94
C ALA A 742 6.23 -10.88 24.43
N ILE A 743 5.35 -11.58 25.14
CA ILE A 743 5.12 -11.37 26.57
C ILE A 743 6.37 -11.70 27.39
N LEU A 744 7.17 -12.71 27.01
CA LEU A 744 8.42 -13.06 27.68
C LEU A 744 9.42 -11.89 27.69
N ALA A 745 9.59 -11.25 26.54
CA ALA A 745 10.53 -10.15 26.31
C ALA A 745 10.05 -8.81 26.91
N ASP A 746 8.86 -8.34 26.53
CA ASP A 746 8.41 -6.97 26.81
C ASP A 746 8.19 -6.68 28.32
N ARG A 747 7.94 -7.71 29.15
CA ARG A 747 7.50 -7.51 30.54
C ARG A 747 8.40 -8.23 31.58
N PRO A 748 9.05 -7.50 32.51
CA PRO A 748 9.73 -8.10 33.66
C PRO A 748 8.73 -8.53 34.75
N ALA A 749 7.94 -9.56 34.45
CA ALA A 749 6.98 -10.14 35.38
C ALA A 749 7.63 -11.16 36.32
N ARG A 750 7.12 -11.28 37.56
CA ARG A 750 7.37 -12.46 38.40
C ARG A 750 6.56 -13.63 37.84
N ARG A 751 7.23 -14.58 37.20
CA ARG A 751 6.62 -15.77 36.59
C ARG A 751 6.80 -17.00 37.47
N GLY A 752 5.81 -17.90 37.45
CA GLY A 752 5.91 -19.25 38.03
C GLY A 752 6.85 -20.16 37.22
N PRO A 753 7.40 -21.23 37.81
CA PRO A 753 8.19 -22.22 37.07
C PRO A 753 7.45 -22.78 35.84
N GLU A 754 6.14 -22.98 35.95
CA GLU A 754 5.26 -23.53 34.91
C GLU A 754 5.12 -22.54 33.73
N GLU A 755 4.95 -21.25 34.02
CA GLU A 755 4.87 -20.18 33.01
C GLU A 755 6.21 -20.01 32.27
N LEU A 756 7.33 -20.17 32.98
CA LEU A 756 8.67 -20.14 32.39
C LEU A 756 8.95 -21.38 31.53
N GLN A 757 8.43 -22.56 31.88
CA GLN A 757 8.52 -23.75 31.03
C GLN A 757 7.62 -23.64 29.79
N ARG A 758 6.38 -23.13 29.92
CA ARG A 758 5.54 -22.76 28.76
C ARG A 758 6.31 -21.81 27.84
N GLY A 759 6.87 -20.73 28.39
CA GLY A 759 7.66 -19.78 27.62
C GLY A 759 8.85 -20.39 26.88
N ARG A 760 9.61 -21.29 27.54
CA ARG A 760 10.72 -22.03 26.91
C ARG A 760 10.25 -22.92 25.76
N LEU A 761 9.12 -23.60 25.91
CA LEU A 761 8.51 -24.41 24.85
C LEU A 761 8.02 -23.52 23.69
N SER A 762 7.40 -22.36 23.99
CA SER A 762 6.91 -21.43 22.97
C SER A 762 8.06 -20.81 22.16
N CYS A 763 9.20 -20.46 22.79
CA CYS A 763 10.42 -20.09 22.08
C CYS A 763 10.88 -21.19 21.11
N PHE A 764 11.03 -22.42 21.60
CA PHE A 764 11.53 -23.55 20.80
C PHE A 764 10.61 -23.91 19.63
N LEU A 765 9.30 -23.93 19.85
CA LEU A 765 8.31 -24.21 18.79
C LEU A 765 8.20 -23.07 17.77
N LEU A 766 8.33 -21.81 18.21
CA LEU A 766 8.36 -20.65 17.29
C LEU A 766 9.62 -20.66 16.42
N GLU A 767 10.78 -20.97 16.99
CA GLU A 767 12.04 -21.12 16.24
C GLU A 767 11.96 -22.24 15.18
N GLN A 768 11.29 -23.36 15.49
CA GLN A 768 10.99 -24.42 14.51
C GLN A 768 10.00 -24.00 13.42
N GLU A 769 9.11 -23.04 13.66
CA GLU A 769 8.19 -22.52 12.65
C GLU A 769 8.85 -21.51 11.70
N LEU A 770 10.07 -21.00 11.97
CA LEU A 770 10.76 -20.06 11.08
C LEU A 770 11.29 -20.78 9.82
N ALA A 771 11.03 -20.22 8.65
CA ALA A 771 11.48 -20.75 7.36
C ALA A 771 12.97 -20.44 7.12
N ASP A 772 13.74 -21.44 6.66
CA ASP A 772 15.15 -21.26 6.34
C ASP A 772 15.34 -20.32 5.12
N PRO A 773 16.24 -19.31 5.18
CA PRO A 773 16.34 -18.27 4.15
C PRO A 773 16.80 -18.76 2.76
N GLU A 774 17.27 -20.00 2.64
CA GLU A 774 17.59 -20.65 1.35
C GLU A 774 16.47 -21.54 0.79
N GLY A 775 15.35 -21.73 1.51
CA GLY A 775 14.20 -22.51 1.02
C GLY A 775 14.45 -24.00 0.80
N LYS A 776 15.47 -24.59 1.46
CA LYS A 776 15.68 -26.04 1.49
C LYS A 776 14.72 -26.69 2.49
N PRO A 777 14.03 -27.78 2.14
CA PRO A 777 13.45 -28.65 3.16
C PRO A 777 14.59 -29.34 3.95
N ALA A 778 14.33 -29.61 5.22
CA ALA A 778 15.16 -30.49 6.06
C ALA A 778 14.87 -31.97 5.76
#